data_AF-A0A510JMD8-F1
#
_entry.id   AF-A0A510JMD8-F1
#
_cell.length_a   1.000
_cell.length_b   1.000
_cell.length_c   1.000
_cell.angle_alpha   90.00
_cell.angle_beta   90.00
_cell.angle_gamma   90.00
#
_symmetry.space_group_name_H-M   'P 1'
#
loop_
_entity.id
_entity.type
_entity.pdbx_description
1 polymer ?
#
loop_
_entity_poly.entity_id
_entity_poly.type
_entity_poly.pdbx_seq_one_letter_code
_entity_poly.pdbx_strand_id
1 'polypeptide(L)'
;MESTYNALDYNKLISFIWSVADDCLRDVYVRGKYRDVIIPMTVIRRFDAIIESKKTNIMEVKEMAETQGWDVAKTLDTATGLPFYNTSNFCLKDLKYETNRQNLKRSFEEYLNGFSENIKEILQKFDFNNQLAKMTDAGILGSVIEKFTSSELNLSPYDEKNSYGEVIRKGLDNHAMGTLFEEIIRKFNEENNEEAGEHFTPRDVIELMADIAMYPVMDKIKDGTYSIYDGACGTLGMGTVAEERLKAFAKENSKEVSIHLIGQEVNPETYAISKADLLIKGGDTDSNNVYYGSTLSDDKTSGQHFDFMLSNPPYGKTWKTDLAILGSGNDKDPKKNITDRRFVGNYKEQDDFRMIPDVSDGQLLFLLNNISKMKETEMGSRIVEVHNGSALFTGDAGNGASNARRFMIEKDLIEAIIQLPENMFYNTGITTYIWILSNRKEEKRKGKIQLINASGIKTSLRKNMGKKNCEFSEDNRQFILNQYLNFEENEYSKIFSNDEFGYYKVVVERPLRQAVLCDANNIKEIEEELEKIGVLSGAIDKKVLAESFIKGTSSSMKELEKSENVNTYLEVLKLMKSDEKYLNYAAFEKAFNKHLKKKDIKGASLSKLASTGLLSRMIVKDEEAIIQKDSKGNIVADPELRDTENIPMTFEGGIDEFIKQEVLPYHADAFVDESKTQIGYEINFTKYFYKAKELESVEEIVNRIKELERQSDGMMASILEGLYE
;
A
#
# COMPACT_ATOMS: atom_id res chain seq x y z
N MET A 1 26.75 0.98 18.85
CA MET A 1 27.27 1.78 20.00
C MET A 1 26.07 2.09 20.86
N GLU A 2 26.10 1.73 22.16
CA GLU A 2 25.00 2.08 23.08
C GLU A 2 24.83 3.60 23.12
N SER A 3 23.58 4.07 23.04
CA SER A 3 23.27 5.49 23.21
C SER A 3 23.86 5.96 24.54
N THR A 4 24.58 7.06 24.46
CA THR A 4 25.23 7.65 25.63
C THR A 4 24.24 8.36 26.56
N TYR A 5 22.96 8.43 26.16
CA TYR A 5 21.81 8.94 26.91
C TYR A 5 20.92 7.79 27.39
N ASN A 6 20.51 7.84 28.66
CA ASN A 6 19.51 6.91 29.18
C ASN A 6 18.09 7.45 28.95
N ALA A 7 17.08 6.58 29.12
CA ALA A 7 15.67 6.94 28.93
C ALA A 7 15.21 8.13 29.81
N LEU A 8 15.80 8.33 30.99
CA LEU A 8 15.45 9.44 31.87
C LEU A 8 15.91 10.79 31.28
N ASP A 9 17.10 10.83 30.70
CA ASP A 9 17.67 12.04 30.11
C ASP A 9 16.91 12.46 28.85
N TYR A 10 16.49 11.50 28.01
CA TYR A 10 15.57 11.78 26.90
C TYR A 10 14.23 12.33 27.38
N ASN A 11 13.62 11.69 28.39
CA ASN A 11 12.33 12.15 28.91
C ASN A 11 12.41 13.59 29.44
N LYS A 12 13.52 13.99 30.06
CA LYS A 12 13.73 15.37 30.52
C LYS A 12 13.78 16.34 29.33
N LEU A 13 14.56 16.04 28.30
CA LEU A 13 14.65 16.87 27.09
C LEU A 13 13.29 17.00 26.39
N ILE A 14 12.59 15.88 26.20
CA ILE A 14 11.25 15.85 25.58
C ILE A 14 10.27 16.66 26.41
N SER A 15 10.28 16.50 27.74
CA SER A 15 9.40 17.25 28.64
C SER A 15 9.67 18.75 28.59
N PHE A 16 10.95 19.14 28.51
CA PHE A 16 11.35 20.53 28.40
C PHE A 16 10.93 21.15 27.06
N ILE A 17 11.21 20.48 25.95
CA ILE A 17 10.78 20.93 24.62
C ILE A 17 9.25 21.05 24.57
N TRP A 18 8.55 20.11 25.21
CA TRP A 18 7.10 20.18 25.33
C TRP A 18 6.58 21.30 26.24
N SER A 19 7.36 21.72 27.23
CA SER A 19 7.00 22.89 28.05
C SER A 19 6.82 24.14 27.19
N VAL A 20 7.48 24.25 26.02
CA VAL A 20 7.27 25.36 25.08
C VAL A 20 5.82 25.45 24.61
N ALA A 21 5.16 24.31 24.39
CA ALA A 21 3.75 24.30 23.98
C ALA A 21 2.87 24.94 25.05
N ASP A 22 3.09 24.56 26.31
CA ASP A 22 2.31 25.03 27.45
C ASP A 22 2.63 26.47 27.83
N ASP A 23 3.92 26.85 27.80
CA ASP A 23 4.42 28.12 28.30
C ASP A 23 4.31 29.25 27.26
N CYS A 24 4.35 28.92 25.96
CA CYS A 24 4.46 29.93 24.89
C CYS A 24 3.36 29.82 23.82
N LEU A 25 2.91 28.61 23.48
CA LEU A 25 2.07 28.41 22.28
C LEU A 25 0.58 28.27 22.57
N ARG A 26 0.21 27.94 23.82
CA ARG A 26 -1.15 27.52 24.19
C ARG A 26 -2.27 28.44 23.71
N ASP A 27 -2.11 29.75 23.87
CA ASP A 27 -3.13 30.75 23.58
C ASP A 27 -3.01 31.36 22.16
N VAL A 28 -2.02 30.92 21.38
CA VAL A 28 -1.72 31.46 20.03
C VAL A 28 -1.95 30.42 18.92
N TYR A 29 -1.76 29.15 19.25
CA TYR A 29 -1.92 28.02 18.36
C TYR A 29 -2.95 27.03 18.90
N VAL A 30 -3.69 26.39 18.00
CA VAL A 30 -4.43 25.18 18.36
C VAL A 30 -3.43 24.04 18.62
N ARG A 31 -3.77 23.09 19.47
CA ARG A 31 -2.84 22.02 19.90
C ARG A 31 -2.14 21.32 18.75
N GLY A 32 -2.87 20.95 17.69
CA GLY A 32 -2.27 20.29 16.54
C GLY A 32 -1.26 21.13 15.74
N LYS A 33 -1.25 22.45 15.95
CA LYS A 33 -0.35 23.41 15.30
C LYS A 33 0.88 23.78 16.12
N TYR A 34 1.05 23.20 17.31
CA TYR A 34 2.28 23.37 18.09
C TYR A 34 3.51 22.77 17.38
N ARG A 35 3.31 21.71 16.58
CA ARG A 35 4.39 21.05 15.83
C ARG A 35 5.05 21.98 14.81
N ASP A 36 4.25 22.84 14.16
CA ASP A 36 4.69 23.80 13.15
C ASP A 36 5.72 24.82 13.72
N VAL A 37 5.81 24.96 15.05
CA VAL A 37 6.80 25.81 15.72
C VAL A 37 7.89 24.98 16.39
N ILE A 38 7.51 23.95 17.15
CA ILE A 38 8.44 23.18 17.99
C ILE A 38 9.45 22.40 17.14
N ILE A 39 9.00 21.74 16.07
CA ILE A 39 9.89 20.95 15.21
C ILE A 39 10.90 21.86 14.50
N PRO A 40 10.49 22.93 13.79
CA PRO A 40 11.45 23.80 13.12
C PRO A 40 12.41 24.49 14.09
N MET A 41 11.93 24.95 15.27
CA MET A 41 12.81 25.56 16.26
C MET A 41 13.83 24.59 16.85
N THR A 42 13.46 23.32 17.03
CA THR A 42 14.39 22.26 17.45
C THR A 42 15.49 22.07 16.40
N VAL A 43 15.13 22.02 15.11
CA VAL A 43 16.07 21.92 13.98
C VAL A 43 16.97 23.16 13.89
N ILE A 44 16.39 24.36 13.96
CA ILE A 44 17.14 25.63 13.93
C ILE A 44 18.15 25.68 15.07
N ARG A 45 17.74 25.35 16.30
CA ARG A 45 18.66 25.36 17.44
C ARG A 45 19.74 24.31 17.31
N ARG A 46 19.43 23.12 16.78
CA ARG A 46 20.44 22.08 16.51
C ARG A 46 21.51 22.58 15.54
N PHE A 47 21.10 23.18 14.41
CA PHE A 47 22.05 23.76 13.45
C PHE A 47 22.88 24.88 14.06
N ASP A 48 22.24 25.83 14.74
CA ASP A 48 22.90 26.95 15.43
C ASP A 48 23.96 26.45 16.42
N ALA A 49 23.60 25.49 17.27
CA ALA A 49 24.46 24.96 18.30
C ALA A 49 25.68 24.18 17.74
N ILE A 50 25.58 23.59 16.55
CA ILE A 50 26.71 22.91 15.88
C ILE A 50 27.76 23.91 15.39
N ILE A 51 27.33 25.07 14.87
CA ILE A 51 28.21 26.09 14.29
C ILE A 51 28.54 27.24 15.25
N GLU A 52 27.92 27.28 16.44
CA GLU A 52 28.04 28.36 17.41
C GLU A 52 29.50 28.66 17.76
N SER A 53 30.31 27.63 18.04
CA SER A 53 31.74 27.79 18.35
C SER A 53 32.59 28.16 17.13
N LYS A 54 32.09 27.89 15.92
CA LYS A 54 32.76 28.17 14.64
C LYS A 54 32.40 29.53 14.06
N LYS A 55 31.47 30.27 14.69
CA LYS A 55 30.92 31.52 14.15
C LYS A 55 31.99 32.55 13.79
N THR A 56 32.95 32.80 14.68
CA THR A 56 34.04 33.75 14.42
C THR A 56 34.85 33.36 13.17
N ASN A 57 35.26 32.09 13.08
CA ASN A 57 35.99 31.57 11.91
C ASN A 57 35.15 31.66 10.62
N ILE A 58 33.85 31.37 10.68
CA ILE A 58 32.93 31.52 9.53
C ILE A 58 32.92 32.96 9.02
N MET A 59 32.84 33.94 9.93
CA MET A 59 32.81 35.35 9.55
C MET A 59 34.15 35.83 8.97
N GLU A 60 35.28 35.42 9.55
CA GLU A 60 36.62 35.72 9.05
C GLU A 60 36.85 35.12 7.65
N VAL A 61 36.45 33.86 7.43
CA VAL A 61 36.58 33.19 6.14
C VAL A 61 35.68 33.85 5.08
N LYS A 62 34.45 34.25 5.47
CA LYS A 62 33.54 34.99 4.59
C LYS A 62 34.18 36.31 4.13
N GLU A 63 34.67 37.12 5.06
CA GLU A 63 35.30 38.41 4.75
C GLU A 63 36.54 38.22 3.85
N MET A 64 37.35 37.20 4.14
CA MET A 64 38.49 36.83 3.29
C MET A 64 38.05 36.46 1.88
N ALA A 65 37.03 35.60 1.73
CA ALA A 65 36.53 35.17 0.44
C ALA A 65 35.96 36.34 -0.38
N GLU A 66 35.18 37.22 0.26
CA GLU A 66 34.63 38.43 -0.36
C GLU A 66 35.75 39.38 -0.81
N THR A 67 36.78 39.59 0.01
CA THR A 67 37.93 40.46 -0.30
C THR A 67 38.75 39.91 -1.48
N GLN A 68 38.91 38.59 -1.57
CA GLN A 68 39.68 37.93 -2.62
C GLN A 68 38.86 37.65 -3.89
N GLY A 69 37.54 37.92 -3.88
CA GLY A 69 36.64 37.59 -4.99
C GLY A 69 36.45 36.09 -5.22
N TRP A 70 36.62 35.27 -4.17
CA TRP A 70 36.38 33.83 -4.21
C TRP A 70 34.90 33.50 -4.07
N ASP A 71 34.53 32.29 -4.47
CA ASP A 71 33.21 31.73 -4.20
C ASP A 71 33.06 31.53 -2.68
N VAL A 72 32.28 32.41 -2.05
CA VAL A 72 32.07 32.43 -0.60
C VAL A 72 31.49 31.10 -0.12
N ALA A 73 30.54 30.52 -0.85
CA ALA A 73 29.87 29.28 -0.47
C ALA A 73 30.87 28.10 -0.47
N LYS A 74 31.57 27.88 -1.58
CA LYS A 74 32.57 26.80 -1.69
C LYS A 74 33.71 26.94 -0.69
N THR A 75 34.12 28.18 -0.41
CA THR A 75 35.19 28.46 0.56
C THR A 75 34.74 28.12 1.98
N LEU A 76 33.50 28.48 2.35
CA LEU A 76 32.91 28.16 3.65
C LEU A 76 32.68 26.65 3.84
N ASP A 77 32.20 25.95 2.82
CA ASP A 77 32.03 24.49 2.86
C ASP A 77 33.36 23.80 3.20
N THR A 78 34.43 24.23 2.53
CA THR A 78 35.78 23.68 2.75
C THR A 78 36.33 24.07 4.12
N ALA A 79 36.18 25.32 4.54
CA ALA A 79 36.79 25.84 5.76
C ALA A 79 36.11 25.38 7.06
N THR A 80 34.79 25.17 7.01
CA THR A 80 34.02 24.74 8.19
C THR A 80 34.05 23.23 8.41
N GLY A 81 34.32 22.46 7.35
CA GLY A 81 34.23 21.00 7.34
C GLY A 81 32.81 20.50 7.63
N LEU A 82 31.80 21.33 7.36
CA LEU A 82 30.38 21.03 7.55
C LEU A 82 29.64 21.35 6.25
N PRO A 83 28.57 20.61 5.92
CA PRO A 83 27.79 20.86 4.71
C PRO A 83 26.84 22.07 4.85
N PHE A 84 26.98 22.88 5.90
CA PHE A 84 26.13 24.03 6.17
C PHE A 84 26.85 25.09 7.02
N TYR A 85 26.37 26.33 6.91
CA TYR A 85 26.93 27.48 7.62
C TYR A 85 25.88 28.58 7.84
N ASN A 86 26.19 29.58 8.66
CA ASN A 86 25.38 30.79 8.83
C ASN A 86 26.23 32.07 8.82
N THR A 87 25.99 32.93 7.84
CA THR A 87 26.74 34.16 7.54
C THR A 87 26.12 35.45 8.08
N SER A 88 25.05 35.35 8.87
CA SER A 88 24.46 36.50 9.57
C SER A 88 25.36 36.97 10.73
N ASN A 89 25.12 38.17 11.25
CA ASN A 89 25.84 38.66 12.43
C ASN A 89 25.33 38.09 13.76
N PHE A 90 24.36 37.17 13.73
CA PHE A 90 23.68 36.66 14.90
C PHE A 90 23.93 35.17 15.11
N CYS A 91 23.99 34.75 16.37
CA CYS A 91 23.60 33.43 16.83
C CYS A 91 22.18 33.51 17.41
N LEU A 92 21.45 32.39 17.50
CA LEU A 92 20.08 32.42 18.03
C LEU A 92 19.99 33.02 19.43
N LYS A 93 21.01 32.76 20.28
CA LYS A 93 21.09 33.29 21.65
C LYS A 93 21.24 34.81 21.72
N ASP A 94 21.71 35.47 20.67
CA ASP A 94 21.92 36.92 20.66
C ASP A 94 20.58 37.64 20.48
N LEU A 95 19.64 36.99 19.78
CA LEU A 95 18.31 37.54 19.50
C LEU A 95 17.44 37.65 20.76
N LYS A 96 17.73 36.90 21.83
CA LYS A 96 16.94 36.96 23.08
C LYS A 96 17.00 38.32 23.78
N TYR A 97 18.03 39.13 23.50
CA TYR A 97 18.22 40.43 24.16
C TYR A 97 17.50 41.58 23.42
N GLU A 98 16.94 41.34 22.23
CA GLU A 98 16.19 42.37 21.50
C GLU A 98 14.76 42.48 22.05
N THR A 99 14.43 43.66 22.58
CA THR A 99 13.16 43.92 23.27
C THR A 99 12.10 44.50 22.33
N ASN A 100 12.51 45.10 21.21
CA ASN A 100 11.58 45.63 20.22
C ASN A 100 11.14 44.51 19.27
N ARG A 101 9.84 44.21 19.24
CA ARG A 101 9.27 43.11 18.43
C ARG A 101 9.61 43.19 16.93
N GLN A 102 9.58 44.39 16.35
CA GLN A 102 9.85 44.56 14.91
C GLN A 102 11.35 44.44 14.60
N ASN A 103 12.21 44.95 15.48
CA ASN A 103 13.64 44.72 15.36
C ASN A 103 14.01 43.26 15.57
N LEU A 104 13.36 42.57 16.53
CA LEU A 104 13.55 41.15 16.78
C LEU A 104 13.19 40.34 15.54
N LYS A 105 12.02 40.59 14.96
CA LYS A 105 11.61 39.95 13.70
C LYS A 105 12.63 40.18 12.59
N ARG A 106 13.02 41.43 12.33
CA ARG A 106 14.01 41.76 11.29
C ARG A 106 15.35 41.07 11.51
N SER A 107 15.84 41.05 12.75
CA SER A 107 17.12 40.42 13.10
C SER A 107 17.03 38.90 13.00
N PHE A 108 15.87 38.32 13.33
CA PHE A 108 15.60 36.90 13.13
C PHE A 108 15.52 36.54 11.64
N GLU A 109 14.88 37.37 10.82
CA GLU A 109 14.86 37.19 9.37
C GLU A 109 16.27 37.27 8.77
N GLU A 110 17.11 38.21 9.20
CA GLU A 110 18.53 38.27 8.81
C GLU A 110 19.28 37.00 9.23
N TYR A 111 19.05 36.54 10.46
CA TYR A 111 19.61 35.30 10.97
C TYR A 111 19.22 34.08 10.13
N LEU A 112 17.94 33.93 9.79
CA LEU A 112 17.45 32.83 8.95
C LEU A 112 18.00 32.92 7.53
N ASN A 113 18.03 34.12 6.95
CA ASN A 113 18.55 34.35 5.59
C ASN A 113 20.08 34.16 5.50
N GLY A 114 20.79 34.22 6.64
CA GLY A 114 22.21 33.97 6.71
C GLY A 114 22.62 32.50 6.54
N PHE A 115 21.68 31.56 6.70
CA PHE A 115 21.97 30.13 6.51
C PHE A 115 22.30 29.76 5.05
N SER A 116 22.97 28.63 4.86
CA SER A 116 23.19 28.01 3.55
C SER A 116 21.88 27.59 2.87
N GLU A 117 21.89 27.45 1.54
CA GLU A 117 20.68 27.21 0.73
C GLU A 117 19.94 25.91 1.10
N ASN A 118 20.66 24.87 1.48
CA ASN A 118 20.08 23.61 1.96
C ASN A 118 19.25 23.76 3.25
N ILE A 119 19.68 24.60 4.20
CA ILE A 119 18.92 24.92 5.41
C ILE A 119 17.74 25.84 5.06
N LYS A 120 17.93 26.82 4.16
CA LYS A 120 16.81 27.67 3.71
C LYS A 120 15.69 26.84 3.08
N GLU A 121 16.04 25.83 2.30
CA GLU A 121 15.07 24.89 1.72
C GLU A 121 14.31 24.13 2.83
N ILE A 122 15.00 23.60 3.84
CA ILE A 122 14.39 22.95 5.01
C ILE A 122 13.39 23.89 5.68
N LEU A 123 13.78 25.14 5.94
CA LEU A 123 12.93 26.15 6.58
C LEU A 123 11.72 26.52 5.72
N GLN A 124 11.89 26.57 4.40
CA GLN A 124 10.80 26.80 3.46
C GLN A 124 9.79 25.64 3.50
N LYS A 125 10.26 24.40 3.56
CA LYS A 125 9.41 23.19 3.63
C LYS A 125 8.63 23.09 4.94
N PHE A 126 9.16 23.65 6.02
CA PHE A 126 8.43 23.85 7.28
C PHE A 126 7.45 25.04 7.27
N ASP A 127 7.43 25.84 6.20
CA ASP A 127 6.66 27.10 6.14
C ASP A 127 6.97 28.06 7.32
N PHE A 128 8.23 28.06 7.77
CA PHE A 128 8.59 28.68 9.04
C PHE A 128 8.47 30.22 9.04
N ASN A 129 8.61 30.87 7.88
CA ASN A 129 8.45 32.32 7.76
C ASN A 129 7.03 32.79 8.14
N ASN A 130 6.01 32.00 7.83
CA ASN A 130 4.63 32.29 8.24
C ASN A 130 4.48 32.15 9.76
N GLN A 131 5.13 31.15 10.37
CA GLN A 131 5.14 30.96 11.82
C GLN A 131 5.88 32.10 12.52
N LEU A 132 6.98 32.58 11.95
CA LEU A 132 7.74 33.72 12.45
C LEU A 132 6.88 34.99 12.50
N ALA A 133 6.14 35.28 11.43
CA ALA A 133 5.22 36.41 11.38
C ALA A 133 4.14 36.29 12.47
N LYS A 134 3.50 35.12 12.55
CA LYS A 134 2.45 34.85 13.54
C LYS A 134 2.94 34.97 14.99
N MET A 135 4.12 34.42 15.31
CA MET A 135 4.73 34.53 16.64
C MET A 135 5.11 35.98 16.99
N THR A 136 5.52 36.77 16.00
CA THR A 136 5.83 38.20 16.18
C THR A 136 4.58 38.99 16.51
N ASP A 137 3.51 38.80 15.74
CA ASP A 137 2.24 39.53 15.91
C ASP A 137 1.59 39.19 17.27
N ALA A 138 1.67 37.92 17.67
CA ALA A 138 1.23 37.47 18.99
C ALA A 138 2.18 37.90 20.14
N GLY A 139 3.39 38.38 19.84
CA GLY A 139 4.36 38.84 20.83
C GLY A 139 5.03 37.73 21.64
N ILE A 140 5.06 36.49 21.13
CA ILE A 140 5.62 35.31 21.81
C ILE A 140 7.00 34.88 21.29
N LEU A 141 7.47 35.46 20.19
CA LEU A 141 8.74 35.09 19.54
C LEU A 141 9.93 35.10 20.52
N GLY A 142 10.07 36.16 21.33
CA GLY A 142 11.14 36.28 22.32
C GLY A 142 11.13 35.14 23.34
N SER A 143 9.95 34.79 23.88
CA SER A 143 9.79 33.70 24.84
C SER A 143 10.14 32.34 24.25
N VAL A 144 9.78 32.10 22.97
CA VAL A 144 10.14 30.86 22.27
C VAL A 144 11.66 30.77 22.09
N ILE A 145 12.32 31.86 21.69
CA ILE A 145 13.78 31.91 21.57
C ILE A 145 14.45 31.65 22.92
N GLU A 146 13.95 32.28 23.99
CA GLU A 146 14.48 32.11 25.34
C GLU A 146 14.41 30.64 25.79
N LYS A 147 13.32 29.94 25.50
CA LYS A 147 13.19 28.51 25.81
C LYS A 147 14.18 27.65 25.02
N PHE A 148 14.30 27.84 23.71
CA PHE A 148 15.21 27.05 22.87
C PHE A 148 16.69 27.41 23.07
N THR A 149 16.99 28.56 23.68
CA THR A 149 18.36 28.98 24.05
C THR A 149 18.61 28.89 25.55
N SER A 150 17.67 28.28 26.30
CA SER A 150 17.80 28.05 27.73
C SER A 150 19.03 27.20 28.00
N SER A 151 19.73 27.50 29.10
CA SER A 151 20.80 26.64 29.56
C SER A 151 20.28 25.23 29.86
N GLU A 152 18.99 25.06 30.14
CA GLU A 152 18.36 23.74 30.37
C GLU A 152 18.43 22.77 29.17
N LEU A 153 18.69 23.29 27.97
CA LEU A 153 18.62 22.54 26.72
C LEU A 153 19.98 22.52 25.99
N ASN A 154 20.65 21.36 25.94
CA ASN A 154 21.81 21.14 25.07
C ASN A 154 21.41 20.27 23.87
N LEU A 155 21.17 20.93 22.73
CA LEU A 155 20.98 20.26 21.43
C LEU A 155 22.27 20.26 20.60
N SER A 156 23.45 20.54 21.14
CA SER A 156 24.71 20.40 20.38
C SER A 156 25.26 18.99 20.50
N PRO A 157 26.10 18.51 19.55
CA PRO A 157 26.85 17.26 19.72
C PRO A 157 28.02 17.38 20.71
N TYR A 158 28.21 18.54 21.33
CA TYR A 158 29.36 18.85 22.18
C TYR A 158 28.95 18.93 23.65
N ASP A 159 29.81 18.40 24.52
CA ASP A 159 29.63 18.52 25.97
C ASP A 159 29.77 19.98 26.42
N GLU A 160 28.83 20.44 27.24
CA GLU A 160 28.93 21.69 27.96
C GLU A 160 29.77 21.47 29.23
N LYS A 161 30.88 22.21 29.34
CA LYS A 161 31.83 22.08 30.46
C LYS A 161 31.89 23.35 31.29
N ASN A 162 32.07 23.20 32.61
CA ASN A 162 32.30 24.34 33.50
C ASN A 162 33.75 24.86 33.38
N SER A 163 34.07 25.93 34.13
CA SER A 163 35.42 26.50 34.20
C SER A 163 36.50 25.53 34.72
N TYR A 164 36.09 24.42 35.34
CA TYR A 164 36.97 23.37 35.85
C TYR A 164 37.09 22.18 34.88
N GLY A 165 36.45 22.25 33.70
CA GLY A 165 36.48 21.20 32.68
C GLY A 165 35.53 20.03 32.93
N GLU A 166 34.69 20.09 33.97
CA GLU A 166 33.70 19.07 34.27
C GLU A 166 32.49 19.22 33.35
N VAL A 167 31.99 18.10 32.83
CA VAL A 167 30.80 18.07 31.96
C VAL A 167 29.56 18.38 32.81
N ILE A 168 28.99 19.56 32.62
CA ILE A 168 27.74 19.98 33.25
C ILE A 168 26.57 19.34 32.51
N ARG A 169 26.64 19.31 31.18
CA ARG A 169 25.63 18.69 30.32
C ARG A 169 26.31 18.01 29.16
N LYS A 170 25.84 16.79 28.90
CA LYS A 170 26.33 16.01 27.80
C LYS A 170 25.89 16.61 26.47
N GLY A 171 26.73 16.47 25.45
CA GLY A 171 26.36 16.73 24.07
C GLY A 171 25.43 15.65 23.55
N LEU A 172 24.37 16.05 22.86
CA LEU A 172 23.43 15.15 22.22
C LEU A 172 24.03 14.66 20.90
N ASP A 173 24.56 13.44 20.88
CA ASP A 173 25.09 12.83 19.65
C ASP A 173 23.99 12.66 18.58
N ASN A 174 24.38 12.39 17.34
CA ASN A 174 23.43 12.33 16.21
C ASN A 174 22.40 11.21 16.35
N HIS A 175 22.79 10.08 16.96
CA HIS A 175 21.87 8.97 17.23
C HIS A 175 20.81 9.38 18.25
N ALA A 176 21.24 10.05 19.31
CA ALA A 176 20.37 10.59 20.33
C ALA A 176 19.47 11.71 19.80
N MET A 177 19.96 12.54 18.88
CA MET A 177 19.14 13.55 18.22
C MET A 177 18.03 12.91 17.37
N GLY A 178 18.35 11.87 16.60
CA GLY A 178 17.36 11.10 15.85
C GLY A 178 16.26 10.56 16.77
N THR A 179 16.65 9.90 17.87
CA THR A 179 15.71 9.38 18.89
C THR A 179 14.85 10.49 19.49
N LEU A 180 15.43 11.67 19.77
CA LEU A 180 14.69 12.82 20.30
C LEU A 180 13.64 13.32 19.29
N PHE A 181 13.99 13.43 18.01
CA PHE A 181 13.04 13.82 16.96
C PHE A 181 11.90 12.82 16.81
N GLU A 182 12.23 11.52 16.78
CA GLU A 182 11.24 10.45 16.71
C GLU A 182 10.24 10.55 17.85
N GLU A 183 10.72 10.77 19.08
CA GLU A 183 9.86 10.89 20.26
C GLU A 183 9.02 12.17 20.27
N ILE A 184 9.55 13.29 19.78
CA ILE A 184 8.80 14.55 19.61
C ILE A 184 7.66 14.34 18.62
N ILE A 185 7.96 13.79 17.43
CA ILE A 185 6.98 13.53 16.37
C ILE A 185 5.93 12.54 16.86
N ARG A 186 6.35 11.45 17.51
CA ARG A 186 5.47 10.45 18.10
C ARG A 186 4.47 11.09 19.06
N LYS A 187 4.93 11.93 19.98
CA LYS A 187 4.06 12.59 20.95
C LYS A 187 3.06 13.55 20.27
N PHE A 188 3.47 14.27 19.22
CA PHE A 188 2.52 15.07 18.42
C PHE A 188 1.46 14.21 17.72
N ASN A 189 1.86 13.05 17.18
CA ASN A 189 0.94 12.15 16.50
C ASN A 189 -0.04 11.47 17.47
N GLU A 190 0.41 11.11 18.67
CA GLU A 190 -0.46 10.58 19.75
C GLU A 190 -1.50 11.61 20.21
N GLU A 191 -1.14 12.89 20.29
CA GLU A 191 -2.06 13.95 20.72
C GLU A 191 -3.06 14.37 19.61
N ASN A 192 -2.71 14.20 18.34
CA ASN A 192 -3.51 14.67 17.20
C ASN A 192 -4.43 13.60 16.57
N ASN A 193 -4.34 12.32 16.97
CA ASN A 193 -5.08 11.20 16.36
C ASN A 193 -4.94 11.14 14.82
N GLU A 194 -3.88 11.71 14.24
CA GLU A 194 -3.62 11.61 12.80
C GLU A 194 -3.18 10.17 12.44
N GLU A 195 -3.57 9.73 11.23
CA GLU A 195 -3.30 8.39 10.68
C GLU A 195 -1.79 8.17 10.43
N ALA A 196 -1.01 8.06 11.50
CA ALA A 196 0.46 8.01 11.46
C ALA A 196 1.05 6.64 11.06
N GLY A 197 0.28 5.77 10.40
CA GLY A 197 0.80 4.50 9.87
C GLY A 197 1.92 4.68 8.84
N GLU A 198 2.09 5.90 8.33
CA GLU A 198 2.92 6.24 7.18
C GLU A 198 4.16 7.07 7.51
N HIS A 199 4.27 7.57 8.75
CA HIS A 199 5.34 8.50 9.11
C HIS A 199 6.41 7.86 9.99
N PHE A 200 6.12 6.71 10.62
CA PHE A 200 7.06 6.09 11.53
C PHE A 200 6.91 4.56 11.63
N THR A 201 8.02 3.87 11.39
CA THR A 201 8.17 2.43 11.58
C THR A 201 8.82 2.19 12.95
N PRO A 202 8.27 1.32 13.81
CA PRO A 202 8.89 1.00 15.10
C PRO A 202 10.33 0.52 14.93
N ARG A 203 11.23 1.02 15.78
CA ARG A 203 12.67 0.74 15.67
C ARG A 203 13.01 -0.76 15.77
N ASP A 204 12.27 -1.50 16.57
CA ASP A 204 12.39 -2.96 16.68
C ASP A 204 12.08 -3.68 15.35
N VAL A 205 11.14 -3.16 14.56
CA VAL A 205 10.84 -3.67 13.21
C VAL A 205 11.94 -3.27 12.23
N ILE A 206 12.40 -2.02 12.29
CA ILE A 206 13.49 -1.52 11.44
C ILE A 206 14.77 -2.36 11.63
N GLU A 207 15.16 -2.65 12.87
CA GLU A 207 16.35 -3.45 13.19
C GLU A 207 16.23 -4.86 12.59
N LEU A 208 15.05 -5.50 12.68
CA LEU A 208 14.79 -6.79 12.04
C LEU A 208 14.87 -6.70 10.51
N MET A 209 14.32 -5.64 9.91
CA MET A 209 14.36 -5.45 8.44
C MET A 209 15.80 -5.26 7.94
N ALA A 210 16.60 -4.46 8.65
CA ALA A 210 18.02 -4.28 8.34
C ALA A 210 18.79 -5.61 8.43
N ASP A 211 18.50 -6.42 9.44
CA ASP A 211 19.10 -7.75 9.60
C ASP A 211 18.77 -8.67 8.42
N ILE A 212 17.49 -8.77 8.08
CA ILE A 212 17.01 -9.59 6.97
C ILE A 212 17.60 -9.13 5.62
N ALA A 213 17.80 -7.82 5.45
CA ALA A 213 18.41 -7.27 4.24
C ALA A 213 19.88 -7.67 4.15
N MET A 214 20.64 -7.63 5.25
CA MET A 214 22.10 -7.71 5.22
C MET A 214 22.65 -9.11 5.49
N TYR A 215 22.13 -9.84 6.49
CA TYR A 215 22.66 -11.15 6.91
C TYR A 215 22.86 -12.15 5.76
N PRO A 216 21.93 -12.29 4.79
CA PRO A 216 22.06 -13.26 3.70
C PRO A 216 23.20 -12.99 2.72
N VAL A 217 23.77 -11.78 2.73
CA VAL A 217 24.82 -11.35 1.79
C VAL A 217 26.06 -10.81 2.49
N MET A 218 26.15 -10.97 3.81
CA MET A 218 27.26 -10.46 4.60
C MET A 218 28.62 -11.00 4.14
N ASP A 219 28.68 -12.28 3.76
CA ASP A 219 29.87 -12.93 3.19
C ASP A 219 30.30 -12.35 1.83
N LYS A 220 29.38 -11.66 1.13
CA LYS A 220 29.62 -11.03 -0.18
C LYS A 220 30.02 -9.55 -0.07
N ILE A 221 29.98 -8.96 1.12
CA ILE A 221 30.40 -7.57 1.34
C ILE A 221 31.92 -7.47 1.21
N LYS A 222 32.37 -6.53 0.38
CA LYS A 222 33.76 -6.23 0.05
C LYS A 222 34.05 -4.76 0.38
N ASP A 223 35.33 -4.39 0.35
CA ASP A 223 35.68 -2.97 0.47
C ASP A 223 35.10 -2.20 -0.71
N GLY A 224 34.48 -1.05 -0.45
CA GLY A 224 33.85 -0.25 -1.49
C GLY A 224 32.61 0.52 -1.05
N THR A 225 31.81 0.89 -2.04
CA THR A 225 30.64 1.76 -1.83
C THR A 225 29.34 0.99 -1.99
N TYR A 226 28.45 1.16 -1.01
CA TYR A 226 27.11 0.58 -0.98
C TYR A 226 26.05 1.67 -0.95
N SER A 227 24.88 1.38 -1.49
CA SER A 227 23.75 2.30 -1.48
C SER A 227 22.50 1.69 -0.84
N ILE A 228 21.87 2.48 0.03
CA ILE A 228 20.62 2.17 0.70
C ILE A 228 19.58 3.18 0.22
N TYR A 229 18.46 2.70 -0.32
CA TYR A 229 17.37 3.53 -0.82
C TYR A 229 16.06 3.28 -0.09
N ASP A 230 15.34 4.36 0.20
CA ASP A 230 13.97 4.32 0.72
C ASP A 230 13.06 5.26 -0.09
N GLY A 231 12.15 4.69 -0.88
CA GLY A 231 11.20 5.41 -1.71
C GLY A 231 9.98 5.96 -0.97
N ALA A 232 9.88 5.77 0.34
CA ALA A 232 8.85 6.38 1.19
C ALA A 232 9.49 6.69 2.55
N CYS A 233 10.55 7.50 2.52
CA CYS A 233 11.56 7.44 3.58
C CYS A 233 11.12 7.99 4.92
N GLY A 234 10.03 8.77 4.96
CA GLY A 234 9.66 9.47 6.17
C GLY A 234 10.84 10.30 6.68
N THR A 235 11.19 10.10 7.94
CA THR A 235 12.34 10.75 8.61
C THR A 235 13.70 10.14 8.26
N LEU A 236 13.75 9.12 7.39
CA LEU A 236 14.95 8.35 7.01
C LEU A 236 15.56 7.53 8.18
N GLY A 237 14.79 7.31 9.25
CA GLY A 237 15.23 6.51 10.40
C GLY A 237 15.65 5.09 10.01
N MET A 238 14.91 4.45 9.10
CA MET A 238 15.23 3.11 8.63
C MET A 238 16.54 3.02 7.86
N GLY A 239 16.79 3.97 6.94
CA GLY A 239 18.06 4.05 6.22
C GLY A 239 19.24 4.21 7.17
N THR A 240 19.08 5.00 8.23
CA THR A 240 20.11 5.20 9.26
C THR A 240 20.43 3.92 10.03
N VAL A 241 19.42 3.21 10.52
CA VAL A 241 19.64 1.96 11.27
C VAL A 241 20.29 0.92 10.37
N ALA A 242 19.87 0.85 9.10
CA ALA A 242 20.51 -0.01 8.10
C ALA A 242 21.99 0.38 7.91
N GLU A 243 22.31 1.67 7.76
CA GLU A 243 23.70 2.15 7.66
C GLU A 243 24.54 1.75 8.88
N GLU A 244 24.02 1.96 10.09
CA GLU A 244 24.69 1.60 11.34
C GLU A 244 24.98 0.09 11.39
N ARG A 245 24.02 -0.74 10.96
CA ARG A 245 24.16 -2.20 10.93
C ARG A 245 25.23 -2.64 9.94
N LEU A 246 25.25 -2.07 8.73
CA LEU A 246 26.26 -2.38 7.72
C LEU A 246 27.67 -1.92 8.15
N LYS A 247 27.78 -0.74 8.76
CA LYS A 247 29.06 -0.24 9.32
C LYS A 247 29.55 -1.11 10.47
N ALA A 248 28.67 -1.53 11.38
CA ALA A 248 29.03 -2.42 12.48
C ALA A 248 29.60 -3.74 11.96
N PHE A 249 28.90 -4.36 10.99
CA PHE A 249 29.36 -5.58 10.35
C PHE A 249 30.70 -5.40 9.63
N ALA A 250 30.84 -4.34 8.82
CA ALA A 250 32.08 -4.05 8.11
C ALA A 250 33.26 -3.91 9.08
N LYS A 251 33.06 -3.21 10.20
CA LYS A 251 34.06 -3.06 11.26
C LYS A 251 34.45 -4.40 11.89
N GLU A 252 33.48 -5.25 12.22
CA GLU A 252 33.73 -6.59 12.79
C GLU A 252 34.54 -7.48 11.83
N ASN A 253 34.39 -7.28 10.52
CA ASN A 253 35.04 -8.07 9.48
C ASN A 253 36.23 -7.36 8.82
N SER A 254 36.74 -6.28 9.44
CA SER A 254 37.87 -5.48 8.94
C SER A 254 37.70 -5.03 7.48
N LYS A 255 36.50 -4.56 7.14
CA LYS A 255 36.14 -4.00 5.84
C LYS A 255 36.01 -2.48 5.90
N GLU A 256 36.41 -1.82 4.82
CA GLU A 256 36.21 -0.39 4.62
C GLU A 256 35.04 -0.17 3.66
N VAL A 257 33.93 0.33 4.19
CA VAL A 257 32.72 0.61 3.41
C VAL A 257 32.34 2.09 3.48
N SER A 258 31.97 2.65 2.34
CA SER A 258 31.26 3.92 2.23
C SER A 258 29.80 3.64 1.90
N ILE A 259 28.87 4.34 2.55
CA ILE A 259 27.44 4.10 2.41
C ILE A 259 26.76 5.39 1.97
N HIS A 260 26.05 5.32 0.85
CA HIS A 260 25.16 6.39 0.41
C HIS A 260 23.73 6.08 0.84
N LEU A 261 23.14 6.98 1.62
CA LEU A 261 21.73 6.97 1.95
C LEU A 261 20.95 7.83 0.95
N ILE A 262 19.96 7.24 0.30
CA ILE A 262 19.08 7.91 -0.66
C ILE A 262 17.64 7.77 -0.18
N GLY A 263 16.86 8.85 -0.19
CA GLY A 263 15.48 8.86 0.26
C GLY A 263 14.59 9.69 -0.66
N GLN A 264 13.30 9.36 -0.71
CA GLN A 264 12.30 10.22 -1.34
C GLN A 264 11.05 10.32 -0.47
N GLU A 265 10.55 11.53 -0.27
CA GLU A 265 9.42 11.84 0.59
C GLU A 265 8.48 12.87 -0.05
N VAL A 266 7.18 12.63 0.05
CA VAL A 266 6.13 13.48 -0.51
C VAL A 266 5.64 14.54 0.48
N ASN A 267 5.72 14.27 1.78
CA ASN A 267 5.33 15.20 2.83
C ASN A 267 6.45 16.23 3.09
N PRO A 268 6.15 17.54 2.98
CA PRO A 268 7.19 18.57 3.07
C PRO A 268 7.85 18.67 4.45
N GLU A 269 7.09 18.54 5.54
CA GLU A 269 7.62 18.59 6.90
C GLU A 269 8.56 17.40 7.15
N THR A 270 8.14 16.22 6.74
CA THR A 270 8.88 14.97 6.93
C THR A 270 10.16 14.93 6.08
N TYR A 271 10.09 15.43 4.84
CA TYR A 271 11.24 15.70 3.99
C TYR A 271 12.25 16.65 4.65
N ALA A 272 11.76 17.74 5.24
CA ALA A 272 12.61 18.73 5.90
C ALA A 272 13.35 18.11 7.11
N ILE A 273 12.68 17.22 7.85
CA ILE A 273 13.28 16.47 8.96
C ILE A 273 14.37 15.52 8.47
N SER A 274 14.08 14.67 7.48
CA SER A 274 15.08 13.70 6.96
C SER A 274 16.29 14.40 6.34
N LYS A 275 16.08 15.48 5.61
CA LYS A 275 17.18 16.29 5.06
C LYS A 275 18.01 16.96 6.15
N ALA A 276 17.37 17.47 7.20
CA ALA A 276 18.07 18.05 8.34
C ALA A 276 18.94 17.01 9.06
N ASP A 277 18.40 15.82 9.29
CA ASP A 277 19.08 14.72 9.97
C ASP A 277 20.36 14.27 9.21
N LEU A 278 20.30 14.13 7.88
CA LEU A 278 21.48 13.85 7.07
C LEU A 278 22.53 14.97 7.13
N LEU A 279 22.11 16.23 7.04
CA LEU A 279 23.03 17.37 7.14
C LEU A 279 23.75 17.42 8.49
N ILE A 280 23.02 17.10 9.57
CA ILE A 280 23.55 17.07 10.94
C ILE A 280 24.53 15.90 11.13
N LYS A 281 24.25 14.74 10.51
CA LYS A 281 25.16 13.58 10.57
C LYS A 281 26.53 13.87 10.00
N GLY A 282 26.60 14.60 8.89
CA GLY A 282 27.85 14.93 8.20
C GLY A 282 28.58 13.71 7.63
N GLY A 283 29.67 13.93 6.89
CA GLY A 283 30.47 12.89 6.22
C GLY A 283 30.31 12.88 4.70
N ASP A 284 30.70 11.79 4.03
CA ASP A 284 30.57 11.54 2.58
C ASP A 284 29.10 11.45 2.08
N THR A 285 28.13 11.71 2.96
CA THR A 285 26.71 11.73 2.63
C THR A 285 26.34 13.07 2.00
N ASP A 286 26.29 13.11 0.68
CA ASP A 286 25.74 14.24 -0.07
C ASP A 286 24.28 14.47 0.34
N SER A 287 24.00 15.62 0.96
CA SER A 287 22.64 16.01 1.38
C SER A 287 21.65 16.16 0.23
N ASN A 288 22.12 16.13 -1.02
CA ASN A 288 21.30 16.08 -2.22
C ASN A 288 20.67 14.71 -2.49
N ASN A 289 20.89 13.72 -1.62
CA ASN A 289 20.37 12.36 -1.77
C ASN A 289 18.98 12.14 -1.14
N VAL A 290 18.38 13.15 -0.51
CA VAL A 290 16.96 13.12 -0.10
C VAL A 290 16.18 14.03 -1.02
N TYR A 291 15.15 13.46 -1.65
CA TYR A 291 14.34 14.16 -2.65
C TYR A 291 12.93 14.42 -2.16
N TYR A 292 12.41 15.60 -2.53
CA TYR A 292 11.01 15.96 -2.30
C TYR A 292 10.17 15.67 -3.54
N GLY A 293 9.08 14.93 -3.37
CA GLY A 293 8.10 14.62 -4.42
C GLY A 293 7.55 13.20 -4.31
N SER A 294 6.51 12.89 -5.09
CA SER A 294 5.95 11.55 -5.10
C SER A 294 6.87 10.55 -5.80
N THR A 295 7.17 9.44 -5.15
CA THR A 295 7.93 8.32 -5.72
C THR A 295 7.23 7.67 -6.92
N LEU A 296 5.91 7.75 -6.97
CA LEU A 296 5.13 7.16 -8.06
C LEU A 296 5.12 8.07 -9.29
N SER A 297 4.72 9.34 -9.16
CA SER A 297 4.54 10.24 -10.31
C SER A 297 5.73 11.16 -10.62
N ASP A 298 6.69 11.31 -9.70
CA ASP A 298 7.86 12.18 -9.82
C ASP A 298 9.11 11.45 -9.32
N ASP A 299 9.47 10.34 -9.98
CA ASP A 299 10.64 9.51 -9.62
C ASP A 299 11.95 10.29 -9.79
N LYS A 300 12.50 10.79 -8.68
CA LYS A 300 13.76 11.56 -8.66
C LYS A 300 15.00 10.68 -8.79
N THR A 301 14.81 9.37 -8.70
CA THR A 301 15.85 8.34 -8.76
C THR A 301 15.74 7.48 -10.01
N SER A 302 15.08 7.99 -11.06
CA SER A 302 14.92 7.28 -12.33
C SER A 302 16.28 6.91 -12.94
N GLY A 303 16.44 5.64 -13.30
CA GLY A 303 17.68 5.07 -13.83
C GLY A 303 18.79 4.84 -12.80
N GLN A 304 18.58 5.15 -11.51
CA GLN A 304 19.50 4.79 -10.44
C GLN A 304 19.21 3.37 -9.92
N HIS A 305 20.25 2.70 -9.41
CA HIS A 305 20.14 1.34 -8.89
C HIS A 305 20.81 1.20 -7.52
N PHE A 306 20.24 0.40 -6.63
CA PHE A 306 20.59 0.35 -5.21
C PHE A 306 20.91 -1.05 -4.71
N ASP A 307 21.83 -1.18 -3.74
CA ASP A 307 22.17 -2.49 -3.15
C ASP A 307 21.07 -2.97 -2.20
N PHE A 308 20.65 -2.08 -1.31
CA PHE A 308 19.61 -2.34 -0.32
C PHE A 308 18.47 -1.34 -0.49
N MET A 309 17.25 -1.84 -0.43
CA MET A 309 16.05 -1.01 -0.49
C MET A 309 15.14 -1.41 0.66
N LEU A 310 14.91 -0.48 1.58
CA LEU A 310 14.06 -0.70 2.73
C LEU A 310 13.01 0.40 2.73
N SER A 311 11.73 0.05 2.84
CA SER A 311 10.65 1.05 2.84
C SER A 311 9.42 0.57 3.62
N ASN A 312 8.66 1.52 4.15
CA ASN A 312 7.34 1.29 4.73
C ASN A 312 6.34 2.24 4.04
N PRO A 313 5.88 1.91 2.82
CA PRO A 313 4.97 2.76 2.06
C PRO A 313 3.60 2.91 2.75
N PRO A 314 2.82 3.95 2.39
CA PRO A 314 1.51 4.19 2.95
C PRO A 314 0.50 3.07 2.67
N TYR A 315 -0.25 2.65 3.69
CA TYR A 315 -1.20 1.52 3.59
C TYR A 315 -2.56 1.96 3.07
N GLY A 316 -3.07 1.30 2.01
CA GLY A 316 -4.45 1.51 1.53
C GLY A 316 -4.77 2.95 1.12
N LYS A 317 -3.75 3.76 0.82
CA LYS A 317 -3.94 5.12 0.33
C LYS A 317 -4.26 5.14 -1.15
N THR A 318 -5.14 6.07 -1.50
CA THR A 318 -5.41 6.36 -2.90
C THR A 318 -4.22 7.05 -3.54
N TRP A 319 -3.84 6.58 -4.73
CA TRP A 319 -2.81 7.19 -5.58
C TRP A 319 -3.44 7.97 -6.75
N LYS A 320 -4.67 8.50 -6.55
CA LYS A 320 -5.42 9.23 -7.58
C LYS A 320 -4.66 10.43 -8.15
N THR A 321 -3.92 11.15 -7.30
CA THR A 321 -3.09 12.30 -7.74
C THR A 321 -1.96 11.82 -8.64
N ASP A 322 -1.30 10.72 -8.27
CA ASP A 322 -0.25 10.11 -9.10
C ASP A 322 -0.81 9.59 -10.42
N LEU A 323 -1.98 8.95 -10.39
CA LEU A 323 -2.68 8.48 -11.59
C LEU A 323 -3.03 9.63 -12.53
N ALA A 324 -3.41 10.79 -12.02
CA ALA A 324 -3.71 11.95 -12.86
C ALA A 324 -2.48 12.47 -13.62
N ILE A 325 -1.28 12.32 -13.03
CA ILE A 325 -0.01 12.72 -13.65
C ILE A 325 0.48 11.63 -14.61
N LEU A 326 0.60 10.39 -14.11
CA LEU A 326 1.11 9.23 -14.87
C LEU A 326 0.18 8.82 -16.02
N GLY A 327 -1.13 8.94 -15.82
CA GLY A 327 -2.19 8.54 -16.75
C GLY A 327 -2.71 9.70 -17.61
N SER A 328 -1.97 10.80 -17.72
CA SER A 328 -2.32 11.91 -18.60
C SER A 328 -2.31 11.43 -20.06
N GLY A 329 -3.43 11.58 -20.76
CA GLY A 329 -3.58 11.09 -22.13
C GLY A 329 -5.02 11.17 -22.65
N ASN A 330 -5.29 10.46 -23.75
CA ASN A 330 -6.54 10.57 -24.50
C ASN A 330 -7.59 9.50 -24.12
N ASP A 331 -7.20 8.39 -23.50
CA ASP A 331 -8.16 7.36 -23.09
C ASP A 331 -9.01 7.86 -21.91
N LYS A 332 -10.27 7.41 -21.86
CA LYS A 332 -11.21 7.72 -20.78
C LYS A 332 -10.80 7.06 -19.47
N ASP A 333 -10.10 5.94 -19.54
CA ASP A 333 -9.48 5.28 -18.39
C ASP A 333 -8.01 5.73 -18.28
N PRO A 334 -7.66 6.57 -17.29
CA PRO A 334 -6.29 7.06 -17.12
C PRO A 334 -5.25 5.94 -16.97
N LYS A 335 -5.63 4.77 -16.44
CA LYS A 335 -4.69 3.65 -16.27
C LYS A 335 -4.19 3.11 -17.61
N LYS A 336 -4.97 3.24 -18.69
CA LYS A 336 -4.57 2.81 -20.05
C LYS A 336 -3.53 3.74 -20.67
N ASN A 337 -3.50 5.00 -20.25
CA ASN A 337 -2.53 5.98 -20.71
C ASN A 337 -1.15 5.81 -20.06
N ILE A 338 -1.04 5.07 -18.95
CA ILE A 338 0.24 4.82 -18.28
C ILE A 338 1.14 3.97 -19.19
N THR A 339 2.35 4.46 -19.40
CA THR A 339 3.42 3.82 -20.20
C THR A 339 4.73 3.66 -19.40
N ASP A 340 4.71 3.98 -18.12
CA ASP A 340 5.87 3.88 -17.24
C ASP A 340 6.35 2.43 -17.13
N ARG A 341 7.63 2.20 -17.46
CA ARG A 341 8.24 0.87 -17.53
C ARG A 341 8.34 0.15 -16.18
N ARG A 342 8.17 0.88 -15.08
CA ARG A 342 8.08 0.30 -13.73
C ARG A 342 6.78 -0.49 -13.55
N PHE A 343 5.71 -0.10 -14.24
CA PHE A 343 4.36 -0.63 -14.02
C PHE A 343 3.77 -1.32 -15.25
N VAL A 344 4.30 -1.04 -16.44
CA VAL A 344 3.86 -1.59 -17.72
C VAL A 344 5.06 -2.06 -18.52
N GLY A 345 5.00 -3.28 -19.03
CA GLY A 345 6.04 -3.79 -19.91
C GLY A 345 5.65 -5.11 -20.57
N ASN A 346 6.61 -5.73 -21.23
CA ASN A 346 6.39 -7.02 -21.88
C ASN A 346 6.67 -8.14 -20.87
N TYR A 347 5.77 -9.10 -20.76
CA TYR A 347 5.93 -10.25 -19.88
C TYR A 347 5.41 -11.53 -20.55
N LYS A 348 6.31 -12.49 -20.74
CA LYS A 348 6.06 -13.71 -21.54
C LYS A 348 5.50 -13.34 -22.92
N GLU A 349 4.32 -13.85 -23.28
CA GLU A 349 3.67 -13.61 -24.58
C GLU A 349 2.80 -12.34 -24.60
N GLN A 350 2.76 -11.57 -23.50
CA GLN A 350 1.94 -10.37 -23.37
C GLN A 350 2.79 -9.11 -23.51
N ASP A 351 2.64 -8.39 -24.63
CA ASP A 351 3.39 -7.15 -24.90
C ASP A 351 2.93 -5.94 -24.06
N ASP A 352 1.67 -5.92 -23.60
CA ASP A 352 1.12 -4.87 -22.73
C ASP A 352 0.72 -5.45 -21.36
N PHE A 353 1.71 -5.99 -20.64
CA PHE A 353 1.49 -6.55 -19.31
C PHE A 353 1.44 -5.42 -18.27
N ARG A 354 0.23 -5.13 -17.80
CA ARG A 354 -0.04 -4.04 -16.85
C ARG A 354 -0.13 -4.57 -15.42
N MET A 355 0.70 -4.02 -14.55
CA MET A 355 0.78 -4.32 -13.11
C MET A 355 0.20 -3.18 -12.27
N ILE A 356 -0.83 -2.51 -12.80
CA ILE A 356 -1.39 -1.27 -12.23
C ILE A 356 -2.59 -1.63 -11.33
N PRO A 357 -2.46 -1.52 -10.00
CA PRO A 357 -3.53 -1.92 -9.07
C PRO A 357 -4.70 -0.94 -9.09
N ASP A 358 -5.68 -1.16 -8.21
CA ASP A 358 -6.78 -0.22 -8.02
C ASP A 358 -6.34 1.12 -7.46
N VAL A 359 -7.05 2.19 -7.84
CA VAL A 359 -6.68 3.56 -7.48
C VAL A 359 -6.75 3.81 -5.97
N SER A 360 -7.44 2.94 -5.24
CA SER A 360 -7.55 2.95 -3.78
C SER A 360 -6.36 2.31 -3.07
N ASP A 361 -5.47 1.60 -3.76
CA ASP A 361 -4.33 0.91 -3.14
C ASP A 361 -3.09 0.93 -4.05
N GLY A 362 -2.14 1.80 -3.72
CA GLY A 362 -0.89 1.97 -4.46
C GLY A 362 0.29 1.15 -3.95
N GLN A 363 0.14 0.32 -2.92
CA GLN A 363 1.28 -0.32 -2.23
C GLN A 363 2.19 -1.13 -3.16
N LEU A 364 1.60 -1.94 -4.06
CA LEU A 364 2.40 -2.75 -5.00
C LEU A 364 3.20 -1.89 -6.00
N LEU A 365 2.82 -0.62 -6.22
CA LEU A 365 3.58 0.28 -7.09
C LEU A 365 4.90 0.70 -6.44
N PHE A 366 4.98 0.81 -5.11
CA PHE A 366 6.24 1.07 -4.41
C PHE A 366 7.20 -0.12 -4.53
N LEU A 367 6.69 -1.33 -4.34
CA LEU A 367 7.47 -2.55 -4.52
C LEU A 367 7.97 -2.70 -5.98
N LEU A 368 7.12 -2.41 -6.97
CA LEU A 368 7.51 -2.40 -8.39
C LEU A 368 8.55 -1.31 -8.70
N ASN A 369 8.44 -0.13 -8.06
CA ASN A 369 9.46 0.91 -8.16
C ASN A 369 10.81 0.40 -7.64
N ASN A 370 10.84 -0.26 -6.48
CA ASN A 370 12.05 -0.84 -5.92
C ASN A 370 12.63 -1.96 -6.82
N ILE A 371 11.78 -2.82 -7.39
CA ILE A 371 12.22 -3.86 -8.34
C ILE A 371 12.90 -3.24 -9.57
N SER A 372 12.38 -2.13 -10.09
CA SER A 372 12.99 -1.43 -11.25
C SER A 372 14.39 -0.88 -10.99
N LYS A 373 14.77 -0.76 -9.71
CA LYS A 373 16.02 -0.17 -9.22
C LYS A 373 17.01 -1.23 -8.70
N MET A 374 16.75 -2.52 -8.92
CA MET A 374 17.70 -3.57 -8.57
C MET A 374 18.97 -3.49 -9.45
N LYS A 375 20.13 -3.77 -8.86
CA LYS A 375 21.44 -3.91 -9.52
C LYS A 375 21.63 -5.33 -10.03
N GLU A 376 22.31 -5.46 -11.16
CA GLU A 376 22.71 -6.75 -11.74
C GLU A 376 24.14 -7.14 -11.35
N THR A 377 24.43 -7.24 -10.05
CA THR A 377 25.75 -7.66 -9.52
C THR A 377 25.74 -9.13 -9.07
N GLU A 378 26.88 -9.64 -8.60
CA GLU A 378 26.99 -10.97 -7.96
C GLU A 378 26.13 -11.06 -6.69
N MET A 379 26.13 -9.99 -5.88
CA MET A 379 25.27 -9.86 -4.71
C MET A 379 23.80 -9.60 -5.08
N GLY A 380 23.58 -8.90 -6.19
CA GLY A 380 22.28 -8.40 -6.57
C GLY A 380 21.82 -7.27 -5.65
N SER A 381 20.52 -7.09 -5.59
CA SER A 381 19.86 -6.20 -4.65
C SER A 381 18.95 -6.96 -3.72
N ARG A 382 18.67 -6.34 -2.57
CA ARG A 382 17.74 -6.86 -1.58
C ARG A 382 16.71 -5.80 -1.22
N ILE A 383 15.43 -6.14 -1.38
CA ILE A 383 14.30 -5.28 -1.00
C ILE A 383 13.67 -5.88 0.25
N VAL A 384 13.45 -5.05 1.26
CA VAL A 384 12.71 -5.41 2.48
C VAL A 384 11.66 -4.34 2.73
N GLU A 385 10.40 -4.65 2.43
CA GLU A 385 9.32 -3.67 2.39
C GLU A 385 8.13 -4.10 3.27
N VAL A 386 7.57 -3.17 4.04
CA VAL A 386 6.39 -3.46 4.86
C VAL A 386 5.10 -3.22 4.07
N HIS A 387 4.20 -4.19 4.10
CA HIS A 387 2.87 -4.09 3.50
C HIS A 387 1.79 -4.51 4.48
N ASN A 388 0.55 -4.07 4.26
CA ASN A 388 -0.60 -4.68 4.92
C ASN A 388 -1.10 -5.92 4.14
N GLY A 389 -2.18 -6.54 4.62
CA GLY A 389 -2.73 -7.74 3.98
C GLY A 389 -3.22 -7.55 2.54
N SER A 390 -3.53 -6.33 2.09
CA SER A 390 -4.11 -6.14 0.75
C SER A 390 -3.14 -6.55 -0.36
N ALA A 391 -1.84 -6.28 -0.19
CA ALA A 391 -0.81 -6.66 -1.15
C ALA A 391 -0.79 -8.17 -1.46
N LEU A 392 -1.25 -9.02 -0.52
CA LEU A 392 -1.22 -10.48 -0.65
C LEU A 392 -2.30 -11.04 -1.57
N PHE A 393 -3.50 -10.43 -1.64
CA PHE A 393 -4.66 -11.07 -2.28
C PHE A 393 -5.62 -10.12 -3.01
N THR A 394 -5.45 -8.80 -2.97
CA THR A 394 -6.38 -7.90 -3.69
C THR A 394 -6.20 -7.99 -5.20
N GLY A 395 -7.30 -7.81 -5.94
CA GLY A 395 -7.32 -7.86 -7.40
C GLY A 395 -7.56 -9.27 -7.94
N ASP A 396 -8.54 -9.37 -8.82
CA ASP A 396 -8.93 -10.60 -9.51
C ASP A 396 -7.87 -11.06 -10.53
N ALA A 397 -8.00 -12.30 -11.02
CA ALA A 397 -7.16 -12.82 -12.10
C ALA A 397 -7.10 -11.85 -13.29
N GLY A 398 -5.90 -11.68 -13.88
CA GLY A 398 -5.67 -10.73 -14.97
C GLY A 398 -5.69 -9.24 -14.60
N ASN A 399 -6.10 -8.86 -13.39
CA ASN A 399 -6.07 -7.47 -12.93
C ASN A 399 -4.66 -7.08 -12.42
N GLY A 400 -4.35 -5.79 -12.37
CA GLY A 400 -2.98 -5.29 -12.18
C GLY A 400 -2.30 -5.71 -10.87
N ALA A 401 -3.04 -5.80 -9.75
CA ALA A 401 -2.47 -6.27 -8.49
C ALA A 401 -2.10 -7.78 -8.53
N SER A 402 -2.96 -8.60 -9.14
CA SER A 402 -2.71 -10.02 -9.39
C SER A 402 -1.54 -10.20 -10.39
N ASN A 403 -1.48 -9.37 -11.43
CA ASN A 403 -0.38 -9.33 -12.39
C ASN A 403 0.96 -8.92 -11.75
N ALA A 404 0.96 -7.97 -10.81
CA ALA A 404 2.17 -7.61 -10.07
C ALA A 404 2.70 -8.80 -9.26
N ARG A 405 1.82 -9.51 -8.53
CA ARG A 405 2.19 -10.75 -7.81
C ARG A 405 2.68 -11.82 -8.77
N ARG A 406 1.96 -12.06 -9.87
CA ARG A 406 2.37 -12.97 -10.94
C ARG A 406 3.78 -12.67 -11.42
N PHE A 407 4.06 -11.41 -11.77
CA PHE A 407 5.37 -10.99 -12.22
C PHE A 407 6.45 -11.30 -11.19
N MET A 408 6.26 -10.93 -9.93
CA MET A 408 7.25 -11.12 -8.87
C MET A 408 7.49 -12.60 -8.54
N ILE A 409 6.44 -13.41 -8.52
CA ILE A 409 6.50 -14.85 -8.20
C ILE A 409 7.12 -15.62 -9.36
N GLU A 410 6.64 -15.41 -10.59
CA GLU A 410 7.14 -16.13 -11.76
C GLU A 410 8.55 -15.66 -12.20
N LYS A 411 8.97 -14.42 -11.84
CA LYS A 411 10.38 -13.98 -11.94
C LYS A 411 11.26 -14.47 -10.80
N ASP A 412 10.70 -15.23 -9.86
CA ASP A 412 11.38 -15.78 -8.70
C ASP A 412 12.08 -14.70 -7.84
N LEU A 413 11.41 -13.56 -7.63
CA LEU A 413 11.97 -12.43 -6.86
C LEU A 413 11.66 -12.51 -5.37
N ILE A 414 10.47 -12.97 -4.98
CA ILE A 414 10.03 -13.02 -3.58
C ILE A 414 10.73 -14.18 -2.86
N GLU A 415 11.60 -13.91 -1.90
CA GLU A 415 12.26 -14.93 -1.08
C GLU A 415 11.38 -15.37 0.09
N ALA A 416 10.80 -14.41 0.80
CA ALA A 416 10.04 -14.67 2.00
C ALA A 416 9.02 -13.56 2.32
N ILE A 417 7.98 -13.93 3.08
CA ILE A 417 7.00 -13.00 3.64
C ILE A 417 6.83 -13.31 5.13
N ILE A 418 7.01 -12.31 5.99
CA ILE A 418 6.93 -12.45 7.45
C ILE A 418 5.70 -11.70 7.97
N GLN A 419 4.73 -12.41 8.56
CA GLN A 419 3.59 -11.78 9.24
C GLN A 419 4.01 -11.25 10.61
N LEU A 420 3.77 -9.97 10.86
CA LEU A 420 4.08 -9.31 12.13
C LEU A 420 2.90 -9.41 13.12
N PRO A 421 3.16 -9.28 14.44
CA PRO A 421 2.11 -9.11 15.44
C PRO A 421 1.18 -7.93 15.16
N GLU A 422 -0.11 -8.12 15.44
CA GLU A 422 -1.07 -7.02 15.50
C GLU A 422 -0.68 -6.01 16.58
N ASN A 423 -1.05 -4.73 16.38
CA ASN A 423 -0.78 -3.65 17.33
C ASN A 423 0.73 -3.46 17.63
N MET A 424 1.58 -3.76 16.65
CA MET A 424 3.01 -3.47 16.68
C MET A 424 3.34 -2.04 16.22
N PHE A 425 2.48 -1.46 15.39
CA PHE A 425 2.60 -0.10 14.87
C PHE A 425 1.75 0.87 15.72
N TYR A 426 2.22 2.12 15.85
CA TYR A 426 1.68 3.10 16.81
C TYR A 426 0.19 3.37 16.64
N ASN A 427 -0.32 3.49 15.41
CA ASN A 427 -1.70 3.95 15.16
C ASN A 427 -2.57 2.97 14.36
N THR A 428 -2.09 1.75 14.11
CA THR A 428 -2.85 0.70 13.42
C THR A 428 -2.81 -0.64 14.14
N GLY A 429 -3.97 -1.29 14.22
CA GLY A 429 -4.10 -2.68 14.69
C GLY A 429 -4.14 -3.68 13.53
N ILE A 430 -3.97 -3.22 12.29
CA ILE A 430 -3.96 -4.07 11.11
C ILE A 430 -2.72 -4.97 11.16
N THR A 431 -2.88 -6.21 10.70
CA THR A 431 -1.77 -7.13 10.45
C THR A 431 -0.89 -6.62 9.31
N THR A 432 0.40 -6.49 9.58
CA THR A 432 1.42 -6.09 8.60
C THR A 432 2.36 -7.25 8.29
N TYR A 433 3.04 -7.14 7.15
CA TYR A 433 3.89 -8.17 6.59
C TYR A 433 5.18 -7.56 6.07
N ILE A 434 6.33 -8.17 6.36
CA ILE A 434 7.60 -7.82 5.73
C ILE A 434 7.76 -8.68 4.47
N TRP A 435 7.84 -8.06 3.31
CA TRP A 435 8.14 -8.68 2.03
C TRP A 435 9.63 -8.60 1.77
N ILE A 436 10.23 -9.74 1.40
CA ILE A 436 11.67 -9.87 1.20
C ILE A 436 11.88 -10.34 -0.24
N LEU A 437 12.52 -9.51 -1.06
CA LEU A 437 12.81 -9.82 -2.45
C LEU A 437 14.31 -9.76 -2.73
N SER A 438 14.77 -10.63 -3.61
CA SER A 438 16.12 -10.58 -4.18
C SER A 438 16.13 -11.08 -5.63
N ASN A 439 16.94 -10.44 -6.47
CA ASN A 439 17.27 -10.95 -7.82
C ASN A 439 18.47 -11.92 -7.83
N ARG A 440 18.99 -12.30 -6.66
CA ARG A 440 20.09 -13.25 -6.46
C ARG A 440 19.80 -14.18 -5.29
N LYS A 441 18.69 -14.91 -5.38
CA LYS A 441 18.32 -15.96 -4.41
C LYS A 441 19.43 -16.99 -4.23
N GLU A 442 19.62 -17.44 -2.99
CA GLU A 442 20.40 -18.64 -2.68
C GLU A 442 19.86 -19.86 -3.43
N GLU A 443 20.73 -20.80 -3.83
CA GLU A 443 20.32 -21.99 -4.59
C GLU A 443 19.19 -22.78 -3.91
N LYS A 444 19.21 -22.91 -2.57
CA LYS A 444 18.16 -23.62 -1.82
C LYS A 444 16.78 -22.95 -1.89
N ARG A 445 16.72 -21.65 -2.20
CA ARG A 445 15.50 -20.82 -2.24
C ARG A 445 14.91 -20.63 -3.65
N LYS A 446 15.64 -21.02 -4.71
CA LYS A 446 15.16 -20.83 -6.08
C LYS A 446 13.86 -21.59 -6.33
N GLY A 447 12.92 -20.93 -6.99
CA GLY A 447 11.58 -21.45 -7.28
C GLY A 447 10.68 -21.60 -6.05
N LYS A 448 11.06 -21.04 -4.90
CA LYS A 448 10.37 -21.19 -3.62
C LYS A 448 10.17 -19.86 -2.91
N ILE A 449 9.12 -19.82 -2.09
CA ILE A 449 8.78 -18.72 -1.19
C ILE A 449 8.59 -19.28 0.23
N GLN A 450 9.23 -18.62 1.20
CA GLN A 450 9.09 -18.95 2.62
C GLN A 450 8.05 -18.02 3.28
N LEU A 451 7.03 -18.58 3.90
CA LEU A 451 6.10 -17.82 4.75
C LEU A 451 6.51 -18.01 6.20
N ILE A 452 6.61 -16.91 6.97
CA ILE A 452 6.99 -16.92 8.38
C ILE A 452 5.92 -16.24 9.23
N ASN A 453 5.24 -16.99 10.09
CA ASN A 453 4.23 -16.46 10.99
C ASN A 453 4.86 -16.00 12.31
N ALA A 454 5.14 -14.70 12.43
CA ALA A 454 5.62 -14.09 13.67
C ALA A 454 4.51 -13.41 14.49
N SER A 455 3.22 -13.62 14.17
CA SER A 455 2.09 -12.94 14.82
C SER A 455 2.02 -13.14 16.35
N GLY A 456 2.48 -14.30 16.83
CA GLY A 456 2.57 -14.66 18.25
C GLY A 456 3.89 -14.30 18.94
N ILE A 457 4.89 -13.83 18.20
CA ILE A 457 6.25 -13.59 18.71
C ILE A 457 6.35 -12.13 19.13
N LYS A 458 6.15 -11.84 20.42
CA LYS A 458 6.12 -10.46 20.91
C LYS A 458 6.40 -10.35 22.40
N THR A 459 6.88 -9.18 22.79
CA THR A 459 7.02 -8.75 24.19
C THR A 459 6.03 -7.63 24.45
N SER A 460 5.27 -7.72 25.54
CA SER A 460 4.31 -6.67 25.92
C SER A 460 5.02 -5.41 26.43
N LEU A 461 4.52 -4.25 26.02
CA LEU A 461 5.01 -2.98 26.55
C LEU A 461 4.49 -2.75 27.97
N ARG A 462 5.32 -2.11 28.81
CA ARG A 462 4.91 -1.69 30.17
C ARG A 462 3.79 -0.64 30.14
N LYS A 463 3.79 0.20 29.11
CA LYS A 463 2.78 1.23 28.84
C LYS A 463 2.54 1.26 27.33
N ASN A 464 1.27 1.22 26.92
CA ASN A 464 0.91 1.34 25.51
C ASN A 464 1.28 2.71 24.96
N MET A 465 1.66 2.74 23.68
CA MET A 465 2.05 3.94 22.93
C MET A 465 1.07 4.09 21.75
N GLY A 466 -0.04 4.78 21.97
CA GLY A 466 -1.19 4.75 21.07
C GLY A 466 -1.84 3.36 21.03
N LYS A 467 -2.00 2.80 19.83
CA LYS A 467 -2.41 1.40 19.63
C LYS A 467 -1.25 0.41 19.83
N LYS A 468 0.01 0.84 19.76
CA LYS A 468 1.15 -0.07 19.97
C LYS A 468 1.16 -0.58 21.41
N ASN A 469 1.08 -1.90 21.57
CA ASN A 469 1.07 -2.57 22.87
C ASN A 469 2.17 -3.64 23.01
N CYS A 470 2.93 -3.87 21.95
CA CYS A 470 3.99 -4.87 21.92
C CYS A 470 5.17 -4.46 21.03
N GLU A 471 6.30 -5.12 21.25
CA GLU A 471 7.55 -4.92 20.54
C GLU A 471 8.29 -6.25 20.33
N PHE A 472 9.25 -6.26 19.41
CA PHE A 472 10.25 -7.31 19.34
C PHE A 472 11.43 -6.99 20.27
N SER A 473 11.64 -7.83 21.28
CA SER A 473 12.93 -7.90 21.98
C SER A 473 14.03 -8.39 21.03
N GLU A 474 15.29 -8.25 21.45
CA GLU A 474 16.44 -8.80 20.73
C GLU A 474 16.29 -10.31 20.47
N ASP A 475 15.85 -11.08 21.47
CA ASP A 475 15.57 -12.52 21.33
C ASP A 475 14.49 -12.81 20.29
N ASN A 476 13.41 -12.01 20.27
CA ASN A 476 12.34 -12.16 19.29
C ASN A 476 12.88 -11.94 17.87
N ARG A 477 13.67 -10.88 17.66
CA ARG A 477 14.26 -10.57 16.35
C ARG A 477 15.23 -11.65 15.91
N GLN A 478 16.10 -12.11 16.80
CA GLN A 478 17.04 -13.18 16.50
C GLN A 478 16.33 -14.49 16.16
N PHE A 479 15.24 -14.81 16.86
CA PHE A 479 14.42 -15.97 16.53
C PHE A 479 13.85 -15.86 15.12
N ILE A 480 13.22 -14.73 14.77
CA ILE A 480 12.63 -14.51 13.45
C ILE A 480 13.70 -14.55 12.34
N LEU A 481 14.84 -13.91 12.58
CA LEU A 481 15.98 -13.94 11.67
C LEU A 481 16.48 -15.38 11.44
N ASN A 482 16.57 -16.19 12.51
CA ASN A 482 16.96 -17.59 12.39
C ASN A 482 15.93 -18.42 11.60
N GLN A 483 14.62 -18.20 11.81
CA GLN A 483 13.59 -18.85 10.99
C GLN A 483 13.81 -18.54 9.51
N TYR A 484 14.08 -17.28 9.19
CA TYR A 484 14.39 -16.85 7.84
C TYR A 484 15.66 -17.52 7.29
N LEU A 485 16.81 -17.39 7.95
CA LEU A 485 18.10 -17.87 7.45
C LEU A 485 18.18 -19.40 7.33
N ASN A 486 17.64 -20.14 8.31
CA ASN A 486 17.71 -21.60 8.32
C ASN A 486 16.96 -22.20 7.12
N PHE A 487 15.81 -21.62 6.75
CA PHE A 487 14.98 -22.07 5.62
C PHE A 487 14.51 -23.53 5.82
N GLU A 488 13.88 -23.79 6.97
CA GLU A 488 13.38 -25.11 7.37
C GLU A 488 11.89 -25.04 7.71
N GLU A 489 11.14 -26.09 7.38
CA GLU A 489 9.72 -26.14 7.70
C GLU A 489 9.46 -26.49 9.17
N ASN A 490 8.59 -25.72 9.81
CA ASN A 490 8.13 -25.95 11.17
C ASN A 490 6.74 -25.30 11.38
N GLU A 491 6.34 -24.99 12.60
CA GLU A 491 5.04 -24.36 12.88
C GLU A 491 5.02 -22.86 12.59
N TYR A 492 6.19 -22.20 12.59
CA TYR A 492 6.36 -20.78 12.28
C TYR A 492 6.76 -20.55 10.83
N SER A 493 7.47 -21.49 10.21
CA SER A 493 7.94 -21.37 8.82
C SER A 493 7.39 -22.46 7.91
N LYS A 494 6.82 -22.05 6.78
CA LYS A 494 6.31 -22.93 5.71
C LYS A 494 6.97 -22.57 4.38
N ILE A 495 7.29 -23.56 3.54
CA ILE A 495 8.02 -23.33 2.29
C ILE A 495 7.23 -23.91 1.13
N PHE A 496 6.90 -23.06 0.16
CA PHE A 496 6.08 -23.44 -0.99
C PHE A 496 6.82 -23.19 -2.30
N SER A 497 6.52 -23.99 -3.32
CA SER A 497 6.90 -23.68 -4.70
C SER A 497 6.13 -22.47 -5.22
N ASN A 498 6.71 -21.75 -6.18
CA ASN A 498 6.06 -20.58 -6.79
C ASN A 498 4.66 -20.90 -7.35
N ASP A 499 4.45 -22.11 -7.89
CA ASP A 499 3.18 -22.54 -8.49
C ASP A 499 2.04 -22.70 -7.46
N GLU A 500 2.33 -22.85 -6.16
CA GLU A 500 1.30 -22.97 -5.11
C GLU A 500 0.43 -21.71 -4.99
N PHE A 501 0.98 -20.56 -5.40
CA PHE A 501 0.29 -19.26 -5.31
C PHE A 501 -0.48 -18.89 -6.58
N GLY A 502 -0.36 -19.69 -7.64
CA GLY A 502 -1.02 -19.46 -8.91
C GLY A 502 -2.32 -20.25 -9.04
N TYR A 503 -3.30 -19.67 -9.72
CA TYR A 503 -4.54 -20.36 -10.09
C TYR A 503 -5.01 -19.92 -11.47
N TYR A 504 -5.77 -20.80 -12.12
CA TYR A 504 -6.54 -20.51 -13.31
C TYR A 504 -7.95 -20.11 -12.91
N LYS A 505 -8.38 -18.90 -13.28
CA LYS A 505 -9.78 -18.51 -13.24
C LYS A 505 -10.42 -18.88 -14.57
N VAL A 506 -11.23 -19.94 -14.56
CA VAL A 506 -11.90 -20.45 -15.76
C VAL A 506 -13.36 -20.04 -15.76
N VAL A 507 -13.88 -19.71 -16.94
CA VAL A 507 -15.31 -19.48 -17.13
C VAL A 507 -15.95 -20.78 -17.54
N VAL A 508 -16.85 -21.29 -16.71
CA VAL A 508 -17.63 -22.50 -16.97
C VAL A 508 -18.96 -22.07 -17.57
N GLU A 509 -19.22 -22.50 -18.79
CA GLU A 509 -20.46 -22.23 -19.51
C GLU A 509 -21.34 -23.48 -19.57
N ARG A 510 -22.65 -23.26 -19.60
CA ARG A 510 -23.66 -24.29 -19.79
C ARG A 510 -24.48 -23.99 -21.04
N PRO A 511 -24.97 -25.02 -21.77
CA PRO A 511 -25.70 -24.82 -23.00
C PRO A 511 -27.03 -24.11 -22.77
N LEU A 512 -27.39 -23.21 -23.68
CA LEU A 512 -28.70 -22.59 -23.74
C LEU A 512 -29.75 -23.60 -24.16
N ARG A 513 -30.72 -23.82 -23.26
CA ARG A 513 -31.88 -24.69 -23.47
C ARG A 513 -33.15 -23.87 -23.35
N GLN A 514 -33.79 -23.61 -24.49
CA GLN A 514 -35.04 -22.87 -24.53
C GLN A 514 -36.08 -23.67 -25.29
N ALA A 515 -37.26 -23.75 -24.70
CA ALA A 515 -38.47 -24.19 -25.35
C ALA A 515 -39.33 -22.99 -25.75
N VAL A 516 -40.25 -23.19 -26.68
CA VAL A 516 -41.27 -22.20 -27.03
C VAL A 516 -42.62 -22.67 -26.52
N LEU A 517 -43.22 -21.93 -25.59
CA LEU A 517 -44.59 -22.11 -25.13
C LEU A 517 -45.52 -21.21 -25.96
N CYS A 518 -46.10 -21.79 -27.01
CA CYS A 518 -46.98 -21.10 -27.95
C CYS A 518 -48.45 -21.34 -27.62
N ASP A 519 -48.86 -21.05 -26.39
CA ASP A 519 -50.22 -21.29 -25.92
C ASP A 519 -51.16 -20.11 -26.23
N ALA A 520 -52.44 -20.24 -25.86
CA ALA A 520 -53.43 -19.19 -26.08
C ALA A 520 -53.12 -17.90 -25.30
N ASN A 521 -52.57 -18.03 -24.09
CA ASN A 521 -52.39 -16.93 -23.16
C ASN A 521 -51.24 -16.04 -23.61
N ASN A 522 -50.08 -16.61 -23.94
CA ASN A 522 -48.92 -15.88 -24.42
C ASN A 522 -49.21 -15.16 -25.75
N ILE A 523 -49.95 -15.80 -26.66
CA ILE A 523 -50.41 -15.15 -27.90
C ILE A 523 -51.30 -13.95 -27.57
N LYS A 524 -52.26 -14.12 -26.65
CA LYS A 524 -53.18 -13.05 -26.25
C LYS A 524 -52.45 -11.87 -25.59
N GLU A 525 -51.50 -12.13 -24.70
CA GLU A 525 -50.68 -11.08 -24.08
C GLU A 525 -49.88 -10.29 -25.11
N ILE A 526 -49.31 -10.98 -26.12
CA ILE A 526 -48.63 -10.34 -27.24
C ILE A 526 -49.59 -9.45 -28.03
N GLU A 527 -50.80 -9.91 -28.31
CA GLU A 527 -51.82 -9.13 -29.02
C GLU A 527 -52.25 -7.88 -28.24
N GLU A 528 -52.52 -8.04 -26.95
CA GLU A 528 -52.93 -6.94 -26.05
C GLU A 528 -51.82 -5.86 -25.97
N GLU A 529 -50.54 -6.25 -25.87
CA GLU A 529 -49.44 -5.27 -25.87
C GLU A 529 -49.23 -4.61 -27.24
N LEU A 530 -49.36 -5.34 -28.35
CA LEU A 530 -49.30 -4.75 -29.70
C LEU A 530 -50.43 -3.74 -29.95
N GLU A 531 -51.62 -4.00 -29.42
CA GLU A 531 -52.76 -3.09 -29.46
C GLU A 531 -52.50 -1.84 -28.61
N LYS A 532 -52.05 -2.02 -27.37
CA LYS A 532 -51.73 -0.94 -26.43
C LYS A 532 -50.68 0.03 -26.98
N ILE A 533 -49.68 -0.49 -27.68
CA ILE A 533 -48.61 0.31 -28.31
C ILE A 533 -49.08 1.00 -29.60
N GLY A 534 -50.18 0.55 -30.21
CA GLY A 534 -50.70 1.10 -31.47
C GLY A 534 -50.01 0.56 -32.73
N VAL A 535 -49.37 -0.62 -32.64
CA VAL A 535 -48.73 -1.28 -33.80
C VAL A 535 -49.78 -1.74 -34.82
N LEU A 536 -50.92 -2.25 -34.33
CA LEU A 536 -52.02 -2.74 -35.15
C LEU A 536 -52.88 -1.60 -35.76
N SER A 537 -52.85 -0.41 -35.15
CA SER A 537 -53.56 0.79 -35.63
C SER A 537 -52.69 1.71 -36.51
N GLY A 538 -51.41 1.37 -36.70
CA GLY A 538 -50.47 2.09 -37.56
C GLY A 538 -49.87 3.36 -36.95
N ALA A 539 -50.10 3.62 -35.66
CA ALA A 539 -49.59 4.79 -34.93
C ALA A 539 -48.92 4.34 -33.62
N ILE A 540 -47.62 4.07 -33.68
CA ILE A 540 -46.83 3.58 -32.55
C ILE A 540 -46.62 4.68 -31.50
N ASP A 541 -47.15 4.50 -30.29
CA ASP A 541 -46.90 5.37 -29.15
C ASP A 541 -45.55 5.02 -28.50
N LYS A 542 -44.57 5.90 -28.73
CA LYS A 542 -43.21 5.74 -28.20
C LYS A 542 -43.12 5.82 -26.67
N LYS A 543 -44.08 6.46 -25.99
CA LYS A 543 -44.10 6.54 -24.53
C LYS A 543 -44.56 5.21 -23.94
N VAL A 544 -45.62 4.63 -24.51
CA VAL A 544 -46.13 3.31 -24.09
C VAL A 544 -45.13 2.20 -24.39
N LEU A 545 -44.44 2.27 -25.54
CA LEU A 545 -43.38 1.33 -25.89
C LEU A 545 -42.22 1.33 -24.88
N ALA A 546 -41.87 2.49 -24.30
CA ALA A 546 -40.80 2.59 -23.31
C ALA A 546 -41.12 1.84 -22.00
N GLU A 547 -42.40 1.59 -21.72
CA GLU A 547 -42.91 0.85 -20.56
C GLU A 547 -43.24 -0.62 -20.88
N SER A 548 -43.03 -1.07 -22.13
CA SER A 548 -43.36 -2.41 -22.61
C SER A 548 -42.17 -3.39 -22.53
N PHE A 549 -42.45 -4.69 -22.64
CA PHE A 549 -41.43 -5.74 -22.82
C PHE A 549 -40.85 -5.79 -24.24
N ILE A 550 -41.46 -5.10 -25.20
CA ILE A 550 -40.98 -4.99 -26.58
C ILE A 550 -39.76 -4.07 -26.63
N LYS A 551 -38.74 -4.45 -27.42
CA LYS A 551 -37.49 -3.71 -27.55
C LYS A 551 -37.70 -2.42 -28.35
N GLY A 552 -37.28 -1.27 -27.81
CA GLY A 552 -37.34 0.04 -28.49
C GLY A 552 -36.17 0.34 -29.46
N THR A 553 -35.46 -0.67 -29.98
CA THR A 553 -34.30 -0.45 -30.86
C THR A 553 -34.71 0.00 -32.27
N SER A 554 -33.84 0.72 -32.99
CA SER A 554 -34.14 1.16 -34.37
C SER A 554 -34.48 0.02 -35.33
N SER A 555 -33.93 -1.18 -35.10
CA SER A 555 -34.25 -2.38 -35.88
C SER A 555 -35.63 -2.94 -35.53
N SER A 556 -35.97 -2.98 -34.23
CA SER A 556 -37.29 -3.41 -33.75
C SER A 556 -38.39 -2.50 -34.29
N MET A 557 -38.21 -1.18 -34.20
CA MET A 557 -39.16 -0.19 -34.69
C MET A 557 -39.47 -0.37 -36.19
N LYS A 558 -38.43 -0.53 -37.02
CA LYS A 558 -38.59 -0.76 -38.47
C LYS A 558 -39.37 -2.03 -38.81
N GLU A 559 -39.33 -3.03 -37.94
CA GLU A 559 -40.06 -4.27 -38.14
C GLU A 559 -41.49 -4.17 -37.61
N LEU A 560 -41.71 -3.50 -36.48
CA LEU A 560 -43.04 -3.23 -35.93
C LEU A 560 -43.88 -2.30 -36.82
N GLU A 561 -43.26 -1.32 -37.48
CA GLU A 561 -43.93 -0.43 -38.45
C GLU A 561 -44.51 -1.17 -39.67
N LYS A 562 -44.07 -2.41 -39.92
CA LYS A 562 -44.62 -3.27 -40.98
C LYS A 562 -45.80 -4.06 -40.44
N SER A 563 -46.95 -3.40 -40.29
CA SER A 563 -48.17 -4.03 -39.75
C SER A 563 -48.57 -5.31 -40.50
N GLU A 564 -48.28 -5.42 -41.80
CA GLU A 564 -48.48 -6.65 -42.59
C GLU A 564 -47.64 -7.83 -42.08
N ASN A 565 -46.36 -7.59 -41.75
CA ASN A 565 -45.48 -8.61 -41.17
C ASN A 565 -45.98 -9.01 -39.78
N VAL A 566 -46.33 -8.03 -38.94
CA VAL A 566 -46.79 -8.26 -37.55
C VAL A 566 -48.08 -9.08 -37.53
N ASN A 567 -49.08 -8.71 -38.34
CA ASN A 567 -50.32 -9.48 -38.46
C ASN A 567 -50.06 -10.92 -38.90
N THR A 568 -49.16 -11.11 -39.85
CA THR A 568 -48.82 -12.45 -40.34
C THR A 568 -48.03 -13.26 -39.32
N TYR A 569 -47.17 -12.62 -38.51
CA TYR A 569 -46.55 -13.28 -37.37
C TYR A 569 -47.61 -13.82 -36.40
N LEU A 570 -48.61 -13.01 -36.04
CA LEU A 570 -49.73 -13.43 -35.17
C LEU A 570 -50.54 -14.57 -35.78
N GLU A 571 -50.86 -14.52 -37.08
CA GLU A 571 -51.56 -15.61 -37.77
C GLU A 571 -50.77 -16.93 -37.72
N VAL A 572 -49.45 -16.87 -37.95
CA VAL A 572 -48.61 -18.07 -37.89
C VAL A 572 -48.48 -18.59 -36.47
N LEU A 573 -48.35 -17.72 -35.46
CA LEU A 573 -48.35 -18.13 -34.05
C LEU A 573 -49.67 -18.82 -33.66
N LYS A 574 -50.81 -18.26 -34.07
CA LYS A 574 -52.14 -18.88 -33.85
C LYS A 574 -52.27 -20.24 -34.53
N LEU A 575 -51.69 -20.40 -35.72
CA LEU A 575 -51.68 -21.68 -36.43
C LEU A 575 -50.78 -22.72 -35.76
N MET A 576 -49.68 -22.28 -35.16
CA MET A 576 -48.74 -23.12 -34.41
C MET A 576 -49.10 -23.23 -32.92
N LYS A 577 -50.30 -22.79 -32.53
CA LYS A 577 -50.75 -22.82 -31.13
C LYS A 577 -50.72 -24.25 -30.59
N SER A 578 -50.12 -24.41 -29.42
CA SER A 578 -50.05 -25.67 -28.67
C SER A 578 -49.99 -25.39 -27.18
N ASP A 579 -50.74 -26.15 -26.39
CA ASP A 579 -50.66 -26.11 -24.93
C ASP A 579 -49.41 -26.85 -24.41
N GLU A 580 -48.81 -27.70 -25.24
CA GLU A 580 -47.50 -28.33 -24.99
C GLU A 580 -46.35 -27.45 -25.48
N LYS A 581 -45.22 -27.50 -24.75
CA LYS A 581 -43.99 -26.77 -25.08
C LYS A 581 -43.29 -27.37 -26.31
N TYR A 582 -42.84 -26.51 -27.21
CA TYR A 582 -41.91 -26.90 -28.27
C TYR A 582 -40.48 -26.96 -27.72
N LEU A 583 -40.02 -28.16 -27.36
CA LEU A 583 -38.68 -28.39 -26.78
C LEU A 583 -37.51 -28.16 -27.76
N ASN A 584 -37.77 -28.06 -29.06
CA ASN A 584 -36.75 -27.79 -30.07
C ASN A 584 -36.98 -26.43 -30.74
N TYR A 585 -36.31 -25.40 -30.23
CA TYR A 585 -36.39 -24.04 -30.77
C TYR A 585 -36.05 -23.96 -32.26
N ALA A 586 -35.00 -24.66 -32.73
CA ALA A 586 -34.61 -24.64 -34.13
C ALA A 586 -35.66 -25.30 -35.05
N ALA A 587 -36.32 -26.37 -34.58
CA ALA A 587 -37.43 -26.98 -35.30
C ALA A 587 -38.65 -26.05 -35.33
N PHE A 588 -38.96 -25.38 -34.22
CA PHE A 588 -40.02 -24.36 -34.16
C PHE A 588 -39.72 -23.23 -35.15
N GLU A 589 -38.50 -22.70 -35.17
CA GLU A 589 -38.06 -21.67 -36.12
C GLU A 589 -38.23 -22.12 -37.58
N LYS A 590 -37.80 -23.34 -37.90
CA LYS A 590 -37.93 -23.89 -39.24
C LYS A 590 -39.40 -24.04 -39.65
N ALA A 591 -40.25 -24.50 -38.74
CA ALA A 591 -41.69 -24.63 -38.98
C ALA A 591 -42.34 -23.25 -39.16
N PHE A 592 -42.05 -22.29 -38.28
CA PHE A 592 -42.54 -20.92 -38.35
C PHE A 592 -42.17 -20.25 -39.67
N ASN A 593 -40.89 -20.29 -40.03
CA ASN A 593 -40.40 -19.73 -41.30
C ASN A 593 -40.99 -20.45 -42.54
N LYS A 594 -41.32 -21.74 -42.44
CA LYS A 594 -42.02 -22.48 -43.51
C LYS A 594 -43.46 -22.00 -43.67
N HIS A 595 -44.16 -21.72 -42.57
CA HIS A 595 -45.50 -21.15 -42.61
C HIS A 595 -45.51 -19.72 -43.15
N LEU A 596 -44.53 -18.89 -42.77
CA LEU A 596 -44.34 -17.55 -43.35
C LEU A 596 -44.12 -17.59 -44.87
N LYS A 597 -43.27 -18.50 -45.36
CA LYS A 597 -43.04 -18.66 -46.81
C LYS A 597 -44.31 -19.03 -47.58
N LYS A 598 -45.23 -19.80 -46.98
CA LYS A 598 -46.52 -20.14 -47.62
C LYS A 598 -47.48 -18.96 -47.74
N LYS A 599 -47.26 -17.90 -46.96
CA LYS A 599 -48.03 -16.65 -46.97
C LYS A 599 -47.41 -15.57 -47.88
N ASP A 600 -46.33 -15.91 -48.61
CA ASP A 600 -45.61 -15.07 -49.58
C ASP A 600 -45.09 -13.71 -49.07
N ILE A 601 -44.83 -13.60 -47.76
CA ILE A 601 -44.25 -12.37 -47.18
C ILE A 601 -42.74 -12.35 -47.34
N LYS A 602 -42.25 -11.37 -48.11
CA LYS A 602 -40.82 -11.17 -48.35
C LYS A 602 -40.16 -10.47 -47.16
N GLY A 603 -39.09 -11.07 -46.67
CA GLY A 603 -38.26 -10.47 -45.62
C GLY A 603 -38.84 -10.56 -44.21
N ALA A 604 -39.80 -11.45 -43.96
CA ALA A 604 -40.25 -11.83 -42.61
C ALA A 604 -39.55 -13.12 -42.14
N SER A 605 -39.21 -13.21 -40.86
CA SER A 605 -38.62 -14.42 -40.26
C SER A 605 -38.84 -14.46 -38.74
N LEU A 606 -38.74 -15.64 -38.13
CA LEU A 606 -38.77 -15.78 -36.67
C LEU A 606 -37.66 -14.95 -36.01
N SER A 607 -36.45 -14.92 -36.60
CA SER A 607 -35.35 -14.09 -36.09
C SER A 607 -35.66 -12.58 -36.07
N LYS A 608 -36.43 -12.08 -37.05
CA LYS A 608 -36.89 -10.69 -37.06
C LYS A 608 -37.95 -10.44 -36.01
N LEU A 609 -38.88 -11.38 -35.82
CA LEU A 609 -39.82 -11.34 -34.71
C LEU A 609 -39.12 -11.41 -33.34
N ALA A 610 -38.07 -12.21 -33.20
CA ALA A 610 -37.27 -12.28 -31.97
C ALA A 610 -36.57 -10.94 -31.69
N SER A 611 -36.13 -10.23 -32.73
CA SER A 611 -35.45 -8.94 -32.61
C SER A 611 -36.34 -7.84 -32.04
N THR A 612 -37.67 -7.96 -32.15
CA THR A 612 -38.61 -7.02 -31.54
C THR A 612 -38.83 -7.26 -30.05
N GLY A 613 -38.41 -8.41 -29.52
CA GLY A 613 -38.69 -8.81 -28.14
C GLY A 613 -40.07 -9.46 -27.94
N LEU A 614 -40.88 -9.58 -29.00
CA LEU A 614 -42.21 -10.19 -28.91
C LEU A 614 -42.16 -11.66 -28.46
N LEU A 615 -41.17 -12.42 -28.92
CA LEU A 615 -41.00 -13.83 -28.54
C LEU A 615 -40.55 -14.03 -27.09
N SER A 616 -40.15 -12.97 -26.37
CA SER A 616 -39.66 -13.10 -24.98
C SER A 616 -40.71 -13.68 -24.03
N ARG A 617 -42.01 -13.48 -24.31
CA ARG A 617 -43.12 -14.06 -23.54
C ARG A 617 -43.34 -15.54 -23.81
N MET A 618 -42.90 -16.03 -24.97
CA MET A 618 -43.11 -17.41 -25.40
C MET A 618 -41.88 -18.28 -25.17
N ILE A 619 -40.69 -17.66 -25.10
CA ILE A 619 -39.44 -18.37 -24.85
C ILE A 619 -39.33 -18.68 -23.35
N VAL A 620 -39.28 -19.96 -23.02
CA VAL A 620 -39.11 -20.45 -21.65
C VAL A 620 -37.84 -21.28 -21.55
N LYS A 621 -37.13 -21.17 -20.42
CA LYS A 621 -35.98 -22.03 -20.13
C LYS A 621 -36.48 -23.38 -19.62
N ASP A 622 -35.94 -24.46 -20.19
CA ASP A 622 -36.39 -25.82 -19.89
C ASP A 622 -35.23 -26.80 -20.05
N GLU A 623 -34.91 -27.58 -19.01
CA GLU A 623 -33.78 -28.52 -19.03
C GLU A 623 -34.00 -29.68 -20.02
N GLU A 624 -35.26 -30.02 -20.33
CA GLU A 624 -35.60 -31.03 -21.33
C GLU A 624 -35.51 -30.48 -22.77
N ALA A 625 -35.38 -29.17 -22.95
CA ALA A 625 -35.23 -28.57 -24.27
C ALA A 625 -33.87 -28.93 -24.90
N ILE A 626 -33.86 -29.03 -26.23
CA ILE A 626 -32.66 -29.37 -27.01
C ILE A 626 -31.66 -28.22 -26.95
N ILE A 627 -30.38 -28.56 -26.76
CA ILE A 627 -29.25 -27.62 -26.77
C ILE A 627 -29.27 -26.78 -28.06
N GLN A 628 -29.27 -25.46 -27.90
CA GLN A 628 -29.16 -24.55 -29.04
C GLN A 628 -27.75 -24.51 -29.61
N LYS A 629 -27.67 -24.46 -30.93
CA LYS A 629 -26.43 -24.33 -31.68
C LYS A 629 -26.50 -23.14 -32.63
N ASP A 630 -25.38 -22.46 -32.79
CA ASP A 630 -25.24 -21.37 -33.75
C ASP A 630 -25.24 -21.90 -35.20
N SER A 631 -25.17 -21.00 -36.18
CA SER A 631 -25.14 -21.35 -37.61
C SER A 631 -23.88 -22.13 -38.02
N LYS A 632 -22.84 -22.15 -37.20
CA LYS A 632 -21.59 -22.90 -37.39
C LYS A 632 -21.60 -24.25 -36.67
N GLY A 633 -22.65 -24.53 -35.89
CA GLY A 633 -22.80 -25.77 -35.12
C GLY A 633 -22.18 -25.73 -33.72
N ASN A 634 -21.68 -24.58 -33.27
CA ASN A 634 -21.16 -24.41 -31.91
C ASN A 634 -22.31 -24.29 -30.91
N ILE A 635 -22.10 -24.78 -29.69
CA ILE A 635 -23.07 -24.64 -28.60
C ILE A 635 -23.24 -23.16 -28.25
N VAL A 636 -24.49 -22.72 -28.12
CA VAL A 636 -24.79 -21.38 -27.61
C VAL A 636 -24.81 -21.47 -26.09
N ALA A 637 -24.00 -20.68 -25.39
CA ALA A 637 -23.98 -20.64 -23.93
C ALA A 637 -25.17 -19.88 -23.35
N ASP A 638 -25.66 -20.30 -22.19
CA ASP A 638 -26.64 -19.57 -21.39
C ASP A 638 -25.94 -18.58 -20.46
N PRO A 639 -26.08 -17.26 -20.66
CA PRO A 639 -25.43 -16.27 -19.81
C PRO A 639 -25.89 -16.29 -18.35
N GLU A 640 -27.07 -16.84 -18.04
CA GLU A 640 -27.59 -16.89 -16.65
C GLU A 640 -27.08 -18.12 -15.87
N LEU A 641 -26.54 -19.11 -16.57
CA LEU A 641 -25.97 -20.33 -15.97
C LEU A 641 -24.44 -20.35 -16.05
N ARG A 642 -23.83 -19.23 -16.44
CA ARG A 642 -22.38 -19.07 -16.47
C ARG A 642 -21.85 -18.96 -15.05
N ASP A 643 -20.80 -19.70 -14.77
CA ASP A 643 -20.07 -19.63 -13.50
C ASP A 643 -18.56 -19.44 -13.72
N THR A 644 -17.82 -19.24 -12.64
CA THR A 644 -16.36 -19.17 -12.65
C THR A 644 -15.75 -20.05 -11.59
N GLU A 645 -14.74 -20.82 -11.97
CA GLU A 645 -13.98 -21.67 -11.04
C GLU A 645 -12.54 -21.18 -10.92
N ASN A 646 -12.00 -21.23 -9.70
CA ASN A 646 -10.59 -20.92 -9.42
C ASN A 646 -9.85 -22.23 -9.18
N ILE A 647 -9.06 -22.66 -10.16
CA ILE A 647 -8.38 -23.96 -10.16
C ILE A 647 -6.90 -23.75 -9.81
N PRO A 648 -6.40 -24.29 -8.68
CA PRO A 648 -4.98 -24.17 -8.33
C PRO A 648 -4.08 -24.71 -9.44
N MET A 649 -2.95 -24.06 -9.71
CA MET A 649 -1.96 -24.56 -10.68
C MET A 649 -1.34 -25.89 -10.25
N THR A 650 -1.38 -26.18 -8.95
CA THR A 650 -0.91 -27.44 -8.36
C THR A 650 -1.94 -28.57 -8.44
N PHE A 651 -3.14 -28.32 -8.98
CA PHE A 651 -4.15 -29.37 -9.16
C PHE A 651 -3.68 -30.40 -10.18
N GLU A 652 -3.62 -31.67 -9.77
CA GLU A 652 -3.11 -32.75 -10.61
C GLU A 652 -4.02 -32.96 -11.83
N GLY A 653 -3.43 -32.92 -13.03
CA GLY A 653 -4.18 -33.01 -14.29
C GLY A 653 -4.75 -31.68 -14.81
N GLY A 654 -4.53 -30.57 -14.09
CA GLY A 654 -4.87 -29.21 -14.54
C GLY A 654 -6.37 -28.96 -14.70
N ILE A 655 -6.73 -28.00 -15.56
CA ILE A 655 -8.11 -27.56 -15.78
C ILE A 655 -9.02 -28.73 -16.21
N ASP A 656 -8.58 -29.52 -17.19
CA ASP A 656 -9.40 -30.61 -17.75
C ASP A 656 -9.79 -31.64 -16.69
N GLU A 657 -8.87 -31.98 -15.79
CA GLU A 657 -9.14 -32.97 -14.76
C GLU A 657 -10.01 -32.39 -13.64
N PHE A 658 -9.78 -31.14 -13.25
CA PHE A 658 -10.64 -30.44 -12.29
C PHE A 658 -12.10 -30.40 -12.78
N ILE A 659 -12.33 -30.03 -14.04
CA ILE A 659 -13.68 -29.96 -14.60
C ILE A 659 -14.35 -31.34 -14.58
N LYS A 660 -13.61 -32.42 -14.86
CA LYS A 660 -14.17 -33.78 -14.78
C LYS A 660 -14.55 -34.21 -13.37
N GLN A 661 -13.76 -33.82 -12.37
CA GLN A 661 -13.95 -34.28 -10.99
C GLN A 661 -14.93 -33.41 -10.20
N GLU A 662 -14.89 -32.09 -10.39
CA GLU A 662 -15.62 -31.14 -9.56
C GLU A 662 -16.84 -30.51 -10.25
N VAL A 663 -16.86 -30.43 -11.59
CA VAL A 663 -17.93 -29.74 -12.34
C VAL A 663 -18.89 -30.72 -13.03
N LEU A 664 -18.37 -31.61 -13.87
CA LEU A 664 -19.19 -32.53 -14.67
C LEU A 664 -20.10 -33.48 -13.85
N PRO A 665 -19.77 -33.89 -12.61
CA PRO A 665 -20.70 -34.69 -11.80
C PRO A 665 -22.00 -33.98 -11.43
N TYR A 666 -21.97 -32.65 -11.32
CA TYR A 666 -23.14 -31.83 -11.03
C TYR A 666 -23.77 -31.24 -12.30
N HIS A 667 -22.95 -30.96 -13.32
CA HIS A 667 -23.36 -30.35 -14.58
C HIS A 667 -22.74 -31.06 -15.79
N ALA A 668 -23.36 -32.17 -16.21
CA ALA A 668 -22.82 -33.08 -17.23
C ALA A 668 -22.62 -32.45 -18.63
N ASP A 669 -23.28 -31.33 -18.93
CA ASP A 669 -23.17 -30.61 -20.20
C ASP A 669 -22.40 -29.28 -20.10
N ALA A 670 -21.75 -29.02 -18.96
CA ALA A 670 -20.88 -27.87 -18.80
C ALA A 670 -19.60 -27.98 -19.65
N PHE A 671 -19.07 -26.84 -20.08
CA PHE A 671 -17.83 -26.74 -20.84
C PHE A 671 -17.08 -25.44 -20.50
N VAL A 672 -15.76 -25.43 -20.68
CA VAL A 672 -14.92 -24.27 -20.37
C VAL A 672 -14.80 -23.35 -21.59
N ASP A 673 -14.92 -22.04 -21.37
CA ASP A 673 -14.49 -21.04 -22.36
C ASP A 673 -13.01 -20.71 -22.16
N GLU A 674 -12.15 -21.42 -22.88
CA GLU A 674 -10.69 -21.24 -22.84
C GLU A 674 -10.27 -19.79 -23.16
N SER A 675 -11.02 -19.08 -24.02
CA SER A 675 -10.69 -17.71 -24.43
C SER A 675 -10.85 -16.69 -23.30
N LYS A 676 -11.63 -17.03 -22.27
CA LYS A 676 -11.84 -16.21 -21.06
C LYS A 676 -11.02 -16.69 -19.87
N THR A 677 -10.19 -17.71 -20.03
CA THR A 677 -9.36 -18.22 -18.94
C THR A 677 -8.29 -17.20 -18.58
N GLN A 678 -8.22 -16.84 -17.31
CA GLN A 678 -7.26 -15.88 -16.79
C GLN A 678 -6.37 -16.53 -15.74
N ILE A 679 -5.17 -16.00 -15.59
CA ILE A 679 -4.23 -16.44 -14.55
C ILE A 679 -4.27 -15.43 -13.42
N GLY A 680 -4.48 -15.93 -12.21
CA GLY A 680 -4.42 -15.16 -10.98
C GLY A 680 -3.31 -15.65 -10.07
N TYR A 681 -2.80 -14.74 -9.24
CA TYR A 681 -1.88 -15.06 -8.15
C TYR A 681 -2.36 -14.43 -6.85
N GLU A 682 -2.35 -15.19 -5.77
CA GLU A 682 -2.67 -14.74 -4.42
C GLU A 682 -1.88 -15.50 -3.36
N ILE A 683 -1.62 -14.85 -2.24
CA ILE A 683 -0.89 -15.42 -1.11
C ILE A 683 -1.82 -15.44 0.11
N ASN A 684 -2.61 -16.52 0.24
CA ASN A 684 -3.52 -16.67 1.36
C ASN A 684 -2.77 -17.11 2.63
N PHE A 685 -2.17 -16.15 3.33
CA PHE A 685 -1.35 -16.42 4.52
C PHE A 685 -2.12 -17.22 5.59
N THR A 686 -3.40 -16.89 5.82
CA THR A 686 -4.26 -17.56 6.80
C THR A 686 -4.48 -19.03 6.47
N LYS A 687 -4.65 -19.39 5.18
CA LYS A 687 -4.80 -20.79 4.72
C LYS A 687 -3.67 -21.68 5.22
N TYR A 688 -2.42 -21.19 5.17
CA TYR A 688 -1.23 -22.00 5.43
C TYR A 688 -0.90 -22.21 6.91
N PHE A 689 -1.35 -21.31 7.78
CA PHE A 689 -1.13 -21.37 9.23
C PHE A 689 -2.41 -21.68 10.02
N TYR A 690 -3.51 -21.95 9.34
CA TYR A 690 -4.76 -22.36 9.98
C TYR A 690 -4.56 -23.71 10.69
N LYS A 691 -4.63 -23.69 12.02
CA LYS A 691 -4.78 -24.90 12.82
C LYS A 691 -6.28 -25.11 13.02
N ALA A 692 -6.84 -26.16 12.41
CA ALA A 692 -8.22 -26.55 12.67
C ALA A 692 -8.39 -26.72 14.19
N LYS A 693 -9.36 -26.01 14.77
CA LYS A 693 -9.65 -26.16 16.18
C LYS A 693 -10.24 -27.56 16.34
N GLU A 694 -9.46 -28.50 16.85
CA GLU A 694 -10.00 -29.81 17.25
C GLU A 694 -11.17 -29.52 18.20
N LEU A 695 -12.37 -29.89 17.76
CA LEU A 695 -13.53 -29.80 18.61
C LEU A 695 -13.29 -30.78 19.75
N GLU A 696 -13.24 -30.26 20.98
CA GLU A 696 -13.19 -31.11 22.18
C GLU A 696 -14.27 -32.18 22.05
N SER A 697 -13.93 -33.41 22.39
CA SER A 697 -14.92 -34.49 22.33
C SER A 697 -16.12 -34.14 23.22
N VAL A 698 -17.31 -34.55 22.81
CA VAL A 698 -18.53 -34.34 23.62
C VAL A 698 -18.33 -34.87 25.05
N GLU A 699 -17.55 -35.93 25.19
CA GLU A 699 -17.21 -36.56 26.47
C GLU A 699 -16.33 -35.65 27.36
N GLU A 700 -15.33 -34.98 26.81
CA GLU A 700 -14.52 -33.97 27.52
C GLU A 700 -15.34 -32.74 27.92
N ILE A 701 -16.21 -32.26 27.04
CA ILE A 701 -17.10 -31.13 27.32
C ILE A 701 -18.03 -31.49 28.50
N VAL A 702 -18.62 -32.68 28.48
CA VAL A 702 -19.49 -33.17 29.56
C VAL A 702 -18.71 -33.33 30.87
N ASN A 703 -17.49 -33.86 30.84
CA ASN A 703 -16.66 -33.99 32.04
C ASN A 703 -16.25 -32.64 32.63
N ARG A 704 -15.93 -31.65 31.78
CA ARG A 704 -15.64 -30.28 32.23
C ARG A 704 -16.87 -29.61 32.84
N ILE A 705 -18.05 -29.78 32.25
CA ILE A 705 -19.31 -29.25 32.81
C ILE A 705 -19.57 -29.85 34.19
N LYS A 706 -19.43 -31.17 34.35
CA LYS A 706 -19.59 -31.85 35.65
C LYS A 706 -18.58 -31.36 36.70
N GLU A 707 -17.34 -31.12 36.31
CA GLU A 707 -16.32 -30.58 37.22
C GLU A 707 -16.63 -29.15 37.64
N LEU A 708 -17.09 -28.31 36.71
CA LEU A 708 -17.54 -26.94 37.02
C LEU A 708 -18.79 -26.92 37.91
N GLU A 709 -19.74 -27.82 37.71
CA GLU A 709 -20.89 -28.00 38.60
C GLU A 709 -20.42 -28.39 40.01
N ARG A 710 -19.48 -29.34 40.12
CA ARG A 710 -18.93 -29.76 41.42
C ARG A 710 -18.20 -28.64 42.16
N GLN A 711 -17.48 -27.80 41.42
CA GLN A 711 -16.80 -26.62 41.98
C GLN A 711 -17.81 -25.55 42.41
N SER A 712 -18.86 -25.32 41.62
CA SER A 712 -19.95 -24.39 41.94
C SER A 712 -20.74 -24.83 43.18
N ASP A 713 -21.06 -26.12 43.29
CA ASP A 713 -21.76 -26.68 44.45
C ASP A 713 -20.89 -26.63 45.71
N GLY A 714 -19.59 -26.90 45.59
CA GLY A 714 -18.64 -26.74 46.69
C GLY A 714 -18.50 -25.29 47.17
N MET A 715 -18.54 -24.34 46.23
CA MET A 715 -18.49 -22.90 46.53
C MET A 715 -19.78 -22.45 47.23
N MET A 716 -20.95 -22.89 46.78
CA MET A 716 -22.25 -22.64 47.43
C MET A 716 -22.31 -23.25 48.84
N ALA A 717 -21.79 -24.46 49.03
CA ALA A 717 -21.70 -25.08 50.36
C ALA A 717 -20.82 -24.27 51.33
N SER A 718 -19.67 -23.77 50.86
CA SER A 718 -18.78 -22.92 51.68
C SER A 718 -19.43 -21.58 52.07
N ILE A 719 -20.22 -20.99 51.16
CA ILE A 719 -20.97 -19.75 51.42
C ILE A 719 -22.08 -20.00 52.44
N LEU A 720 -22.74 -21.16 52.37
CA LEU A 720 -23.78 -21.55 53.32
C LEU A 720 -23.22 -21.89 54.70
N GLU A 721 -22.07 -22.57 54.81
CA GLU A 721 -21.39 -22.81 56.09
C GLU A 721 -20.96 -21.48 56.76
N GLY A 722 -20.43 -20.53 55.99
CA GLY A 722 -20.07 -19.19 56.51
C GLY A 722 -21.26 -18.30 56.88
N LEU A 723 -22.51 -18.73 56.66
CA LEU A 723 -23.73 -18.05 57.13
C LEU A 723 -24.25 -18.63 58.46
N TYR A 724 -23.71 -19.78 58.91
CA TYR A 724 -24.08 -20.44 60.17
C TYR A 724 -22.97 -20.38 61.24
N GLU A 725 -21.81 -19.79 60.92
CA GLU A 725 -20.85 -19.23 61.89
C GLU A 725 -21.15 -17.76 62.16
#